data_AF-A0A946XGZ3-F1
#
_entry.id   AF-A0A946XGZ3-F1
#
_cell.length_a   1.000
_cell.length_b   1.000
_cell.length_c   1.000
_cell.angle_alpha   90.00
_cell.angle_beta   90.00
_cell.angle_gamma   90.00
#
_symmetry.space_group_name_H-M   'P 1'
#
loop_
_entity.id
_entity.type
_entity.pdbx_description
1 polymer ?
#
loop_
_entity_poly.entity_id
_entity_poly.type
_entity_poly.pdbx_seq_one_letter_code
_entity_poly.pdbx_strand_id
1 'polypeptide(L)'
;MFSDYLLHHASKTLIVGITAAILTACGGGGGSESPASSPVADTRAPVITLSGSSSMSHEQGTEFIDPGASVTDNVDSNLSISVTGEVNSAEAGTYTLTYSATDSAGNIASETRTVTVADTSLPAITLAGDQAVSINVGDAWSDAGATAVDTVDGEVAVTRAGVVDNGTAGVYTLTYTATDAAGNTASEIRTVTVEDATSSAVVADDLPIIQEGAASAEWDTGLIIVDEAKSWGRCETGVDETCPSTSWSVVSDSERGDVLQINHGADAQLGFVIVQTSTPYDLSTYAGGTIEFDVKIISGDNKLTMKSECTYPCGSGDFGLGAVDGSDWVALSVDVNELVDQGLNLSAVDIGFAIWATDHDSTVFQVDNVRWVANPSGPSASSGNTGGTLSEWVKTDPSIGYQSAESYAGYTKVFSDEFDGTELNTDVWRFDIGTGSNGWGNNELEYYREENTSVENGLLVIEARKETFGGRAYTSSRIKTEDNFAFTYGRVDVRAVVAEGKGLWSAVWMLGQSFADISWPYSGEIDIVDTIGGPGNEDTAVHNVYWNGGGLSASYNPVSAGTNHQLSSGQTYSDSFHVFSIEWSADEIVWYVDDVQTHSVSIADGSDRAEAFRNDFFLILNVAVGGNWPGAPVSSTQFPRGMLVDYVRVFQLTP
;
A
#
# COMPACT_ATOMS: atom_id res chain seq x y z
N MET A 1 32.33 -48.78 39.40
CA MET A 1 32.45 -49.29 40.78
C MET A 1 31.35 -48.66 41.60
N PHE A 2 30.39 -49.48 42.05
CA PHE A 2 29.39 -49.31 43.12
C PHE A 2 28.38 -48.13 43.05
N SER A 3 27.07 -48.27 43.31
CA SER A 3 26.13 -49.41 43.45
C SER A 3 24.69 -48.86 43.56
N ASP A 4 23.74 -49.55 42.92
CA ASP A 4 22.34 -49.91 43.29
C ASP A 4 21.40 -49.01 44.11
N TYR A 5 20.15 -48.88 43.64
CA TYR A 5 18.88 -49.39 44.26
C TYR A 5 17.67 -48.90 43.42
N LEU A 6 16.94 -49.69 42.61
CA LEU A 6 15.90 -50.72 42.84
C LEU A 6 14.57 -50.29 43.52
N LEU A 7 13.49 -50.58 42.79
CA LEU A 7 12.05 -50.45 43.04
C LEU A 7 11.55 -50.94 44.42
N HIS A 8 10.46 -50.32 44.90
CA HIS A 8 9.37 -51.04 45.59
C HIS A 8 7.99 -50.37 45.42
N HIS A 9 7.04 -51.14 44.89
CA HIS A 9 5.59 -50.90 45.00
C HIS A 9 5.09 -51.07 46.44
N ALA A 10 4.11 -50.28 46.85
CA ALA A 10 3.13 -50.69 47.86
C ALA A 10 1.80 -49.95 47.66
N SER A 11 0.80 -50.69 47.18
CA SER A 11 -0.61 -50.30 47.14
C SER A 11 -1.20 -50.30 48.56
N LYS A 12 -2.03 -49.31 48.91
CA LYS A 12 -2.84 -49.31 50.14
C LYS A 12 -4.31 -49.02 49.81
N THR A 13 -5.09 -50.09 49.81
CA THR A 13 -6.55 -50.10 49.84
C THR A 13 -7.03 -49.69 51.25
N LEU A 14 -7.94 -48.72 51.34
CA LEU A 14 -8.63 -48.36 52.59
C LEU A 14 -10.09 -48.81 52.50
N ILE A 15 -10.46 -49.76 53.37
CA ILE A 15 -11.83 -50.24 53.60
C ILE A 15 -12.40 -49.43 54.77
N VAL A 16 -13.57 -48.79 54.57
CA VAL A 16 -14.32 -48.15 55.66
C VAL A 16 -15.57 -48.96 55.95
N GLY A 17 -15.63 -49.53 57.15
CA GLY A 17 -16.75 -50.32 57.66
C GLY A 17 -17.86 -49.46 58.26
N ILE A 18 -19.10 -49.77 57.88
CA ILE A 18 -20.33 -49.19 58.43
C ILE A 18 -20.62 -49.84 59.78
N THR A 19 -20.79 -49.03 60.83
CA THR A 19 -21.25 -49.50 62.15
C THR A 19 -22.62 -48.87 62.44
N ALA A 20 -23.66 -49.69 62.53
CA ALA A 20 -25.00 -49.29 62.91
C ALA A 20 -25.16 -49.36 64.44
N ALA A 21 -25.67 -48.28 65.04
CA ALA A 21 -26.09 -48.25 66.44
C ALA A 21 -27.59 -47.94 66.50
N ILE A 22 -28.37 -48.88 67.03
CA ILE A 22 -29.79 -48.74 67.34
C ILE A 22 -29.90 -48.17 68.76
N LEU A 23 -30.66 -47.07 68.93
CA LEU A 23 -31.16 -46.64 70.23
C LEU A 23 -32.66 -46.37 70.15
N THR A 24 -33.45 -47.16 70.88
CA THR A 24 -34.85 -46.90 71.21
C THR A 24 -34.94 -46.13 72.52
N ALA A 25 -35.69 -45.03 72.54
CA ALA A 25 -36.28 -44.47 73.75
C ALA A 25 -37.69 -43.92 73.45
N CYS A 26 -38.63 -44.24 74.34
CA CYS A 26 -40.04 -43.84 74.31
C CYS A 26 -40.24 -42.65 75.27
N GLY A 27 -41.10 -41.70 74.91
CA GLY A 27 -41.54 -40.63 75.81
C GLY A 27 -42.46 -39.64 75.10
N GLY A 28 -43.77 -39.75 75.36
CA GLY A 28 -44.79 -38.87 74.79
C GLY A 28 -45.01 -37.56 75.54
N GLY A 29 -45.68 -36.62 74.87
CA GLY A 29 -46.22 -35.39 75.44
C GLY A 29 -46.90 -34.56 74.35
N GLY A 30 -48.23 -34.51 74.36
CA GLY A 30 -49.04 -33.84 73.35
C GLY A 30 -49.03 -32.31 73.47
N GLY A 31 -49.04 -31.66 72.30
CA GLY A 31 -49.28 -30.24 72.11
C GLY A 31 -49.75 -30.03 70.67
N SER A 32 -50.96 -29.51 70.51
CA SER A 32 -51.59 -29.24 69.23
C SER A 32 -50.93 -28.04 68.55
N GLU A 33 -50.12 -28.29 67.52
CA GLU A 33 -49.76 -27.29 66.51
C GLU A 33 -50.18 -27.80 65.13
N SER A 34 -50.76 -26.88 64.35
CA SER A 34 -51.11 -27.05 62.94
C SER A 34 -49.93 -27.65 62.16
N PRO A 35 -50.11 -28.53 61.17
CA PRO A 35 -48.98 -29.01 60.40
C PRO A 35 -48.36 -27.82 59.65
N ALA A 36 -47.21 -27.34 60.12
CA ALA A 36 -46.29 -26.64 59.27
C ALA A 36 -46.00 -27.57 58.10
N SER A 37 -46.30 -27.13 56.88
CA SER A 37 -45.86 -27.82 55.67
C SER A 37 -44.36 -28.11 55.82
N SER A 38 -43.97 -29.39 55.83
CA SER A 38 -42.56 -29.74 55.71
C SER A 38 -41.99 -28.96 54.52
N PRO A 39 -40.83 -28.29 54.65
CA PRO A 39 -40.21 -27.63 53.51
C PRO A 39 -40.08 -28.68 52.40
N VAL A 40 -40.56 -28.34 51.20
CA VAL A 40 -40.39 -29.19 50.02
C VAL A 40 -38.89 -29.47 49.91
N ALA A 41 -38.50 -30.74 49.98
CA ALA A 41 -37.10 -31.11 49.85
C ALA A 41 -36.61 -30.66 48.47
N ASP A 42 -35.49 -29.95 48.43
CA ASP A 42 -34.87 -29.59 47.17
C ASP A 42 -34.31 -30.84 46.48
N THR A 43 -34.62 -30.98 45.20
CA THR A 43 -34.32 -32.18 44.39
C THR A 43 -33.69 -31.82 43.05
N ARG A 44 -33.43 -30.53 42.80
CA ARG A 44 -32.89 -30.05 41.54
C ARG A 44 -31.41 -29.77 41.72
N ALA A 45 -30.59 -30.26 40.80
CA ALA A 45 -29.17 -29.94 40.78
C ALA A 45 -28.93 -28.50 40.31
N PRO A 46 -27.81 -27.89 40.70
CA PRO A 46 -27.36 -26.61 40.14
C PRO A 46 -27.22 -26.67 38.61
N VAL A 47 -27.20 -25.51 37.97
CA VAL A 47 -26.88 -25.36 36.55
C VAL A 47 -25.53 -24.66 36.43
N ILE A 48 -24.57 -25.35 35.81
CA ILE A 48 -23.24 -24.80 35.48
C ILE A 48 -23.27 -24.31 34.03
N THR A 49 -22.80 -23.10 33.79
CA THR A 49 -22.64 -22.52 32.46
C THR A 49 -21.17 -22.16 32.26
N LEU A 50 -20.50 -22.82 31.32
CA LEU A 50 -19.11 -22.52 30.96
C LEU A 50 -19.00 -21.10 30.40
N SER A 51 -17.98 -20.35 30.82
CA SER A 51 -17.64 -19.07 30.21
C SER A 51 -16.83 -19.35 28.95
N GLY A 52 -17.42 -19.23 27.76
CA GLY A 52 -16.77 -19.63 26.50
C GLY A 52 -16.95 -21.11 26.15
N SER A 53 -16.27 -21.57 25.10
CA SER A 53 -16.51 -22.88 24.47
C SER A 53 -16.20 -24.08 25.39
N SER A 54 -16.91 -25.18 25.16
CA SER A 54 -16.67 -26.49 25.79
C SER A 54 -15.53 -27.28 25.13
N SER A 55 -15.09 -26.87 23.93
CA SER A 55 -13.92 -27.37 23.22
C SER A 55 -13.07 -26.19 22.78
N MET A 56 -11.77 -26.23 23.04
CA MET A 56 -10.83 -25.15 22.71
C MET A 56 -9.56 -25.73 22.10
N SER A 57 -8.97 -25.02 21.14
CA SER A 57 -7.62 -25.29 20.65
C SER A 57 -6.65 -24.32 21.32
N HIS A 58 -5.43 -24.75 21.61
CA HIS A 58 -4.42 -23.96 22.29
C HIS A 58 -3.04 -24.23 21.68
N GLU A 59 -2.24 -23.17 21.51
CA GLU A 59 -0.90 -23.27 20.93
C GLU A 59 0.10 -23.83 21.94
N GLN A 60 0.90 -24.81 21.54
CA GLN A 60 1.91 -25.42 22.41
C GLN A 60 2.95 -24.40 22.86
N GLY A 61 3.39 -24.51 24.12
CA GLY A 61 4.41 -23.63 24.70
C GLY A 61 3.89 -22.26 25.16
N THR A 62 2.64 -21.91 24.86
CA THR A 62 2.02 -20.65 25.33
C THR A 62 1.23 -20.83 26.63
N GLU A 63 1.05 -19.78 27.42
CA GLU A 63 0.31 -19.85 28.70
C GLU A 63 -1.19 -20.07 28.44
N PHE A 64 -1.77 -21.09 29.09
CA PHE A 64 -3.21 -21.35 29.04
C PHE A 64 -3.92 -20.72 30.24
N ILE A 65 -4.90 -19.85 29.98
CA ILE A 65 -5.75 -19.24 31.01
C ILE A 65 -7.16 -19.82 30.90
N ASP A 66 -7.64 -20.47 31.96
CA ASP A 66 -9.01 -21.00 32.00
C ASP A 66 -10.05 -19.86 32.06
N PRO A 67 -10.96 -19.73 31.07
CA PRO A 67 -12.06 -18.76 31.11
C PRO A 67 -13.05 -18.96 32.27
N GLY A 68 -13.04 -20.13 32.91
CA GLY A 68 -13.89 -20.47 34.04
C GLY A 68 -15.34 -20.81 33.65
N ALA A 69 -16.22 -20.77 34.65
CA ALA A 69 -17.64 -21.07 34.55
C ALA A 69 -18.45 -20.32 35.62
N SER A 70 -19.77 -20.27 35.46
CA SER A 70 -20.73 -19.72 36.43
C SER A 70 -21.73 -20.80 36.88
N VAL A 71 -22.32 -20.64 38.07
CA VAL A 71 -23.28 -21.60 38.64
C VAL A 71 -24.50 -20.88 39.20
N THR A 72 -25.68 -21.45 38.95
CA THR A 72 -26.97 -20.98 39.50
C THR A 72 -27.77 -22.16 40.06
N ASP A 73 -28.66 -21.90 41.01
CA ASP A 73 -29.59 -22.89 41.53
C ASP A 73 -30.96 -22.26 41.84
N ASN A 74 -32.01 -23.08 41.94
CA ASN A 74 -33.38 -22.60 42.21
C ASN A 74 -33.68 -22.27 43.68
N VAL A 75 -32.90 -22.77 44.64
CA VAL A 75 -33.11 -22.56 46.09
C VAL A 75 -31.87 -21.97 46.74
N ASP A 76 -30.68 -22.46 46.41
CA ASP A 76 -29.41 -22.02 47.00
C ASP A 76 -28.83 -20.79 46.26
N SER A 77 -28.25 -19.87 47.05
CA SER A 77 -27.49 -18.72 46.55
C SER A 77 -26.07 -18.76 47.10
N ASN A 78 -25.09 -18.30 46.30
CA ASN A 78 -23.65 -18.36 46.61
C ASN A 78 -23.02 -19.77 46.54
N LEU A 79 -23.46 -20.59 45.59
CA LEU A 79 -22.75 -21.83 45.25
C LEU A 79 -21.35 -21.52 44.69
N SER A 80 -20.41 -22.43 44.97
CA SER A 80 -19.04 -22.34 44.47
C SER A 80 -18.75 -23.48 43.49
N ILE A 81 -17.95 -23.20 42.48
CA ILE A 81 -17.50 -24.20 41.51
C ILE A 81 -16.15 -24.75 41.96
N SER A 82 -16.03 -26.08 41.97
CA SER A 82 -14.75 -26.78 42.08
C SER A 82 -14.30 -27.22 40.69
N VAL A 83 -13.10 -26.78 40.29
CA VAL A 83 -12.46 -27.18 39.04
C VAL A 83 -11.42 -28.26 39.32
N THR A 84 -11.46 -29.34 38.55
CA THR A 84 -10.46 -30.42 38.58
C THR A 84 -9.95 -30.70 37.18
N GLY A 85 -8.74 -31.24 37.07
CA GLY A 85 -7.99 -31.31 35.81
C GLY A 85 -7.01 -30.15 35.67
N GLU A 86 -6.03 -30.32 34.79
CA GLU A 86 -4.98 -29.35 34.52
C GLU A 86 -4.65 -29.44 33.02
N VAL A 87 -4.38 -28.30 32.39
CA VAL A 87 -3.93 -28.24 30.99
C VAL A 87 -2.43 -28.01 31.01
N ASN A 88 -1.66 -29.01 30.55
CA ASN A 88 -0.21 -28.82 30.36
C ASN A 88 0.00 -28.24 28.95
N SER A 89 0.09 -26.91 28.84
CA SER A 89 0.27 -26.26 27.55
C SER A 89 1.67 -26.47 26.94
N ALA A 90 2.64 -27.00 27.70
CA ALA A 90 3.96 -27.32 27.17
C ALA A 90 4.00 -28.64 26.38
N GLU A 91 2.96 -29.48 26.46
CA GLU A 91 2.90 -30.78 25.80
C GLU A 91 1.66 -30.86 24.90
N ALA A 92 1.86 -31.16 23.62
CA ALA A 92 0.75 -31.43 22.70
C ALA A 92 -0.12 -32.59 23.21
N GLY A 93 -1.43 -32.43 23.17
CA GLY A 93 -2.38 -33.41 23.68
C GLY A 93 -3.76 -32.82 23.95
N THR A 94 -4.69 -33.69 24.37
CA THR A 94 -6.04 -33.29 24.75
C THR A 94 -6.20 -33.37 26.26
N TYR A 95 -6.55 -32.25 26.87
CA TYR A 95 -6.74 -32.07 28.31
C TYR A 95 -8.21 -31.83 28.62
N THR A 96 -8.66 -32.25 29.80
CA THR A 96 -10.05 -32.07 30.24
C THR A 96 -10.10 -31.38 31.59
N LEU A 97 -10.79 -30.25 31.65
CA LEU A 97 -11.18 -29.58 32.88
C LEU A 97 -12.62 -29.97 33.24
N THR A 98 -12.86 -30.30 34.49
CA THR A 98 -14.19 -30.67 35.02
C THR A 98 -14.61 -29.67 36.08
N TYR A 99 -15.73 -29.00 35.83
CA TYR A 99 -16.37 -28.05 36.73
C TYR A 99 -17.49 -28.79 37.46
N SER A 100 -17.50 -28.72 38.79
CA SER A 100 -18.50 -29.37 39.62
C SER A 100 -19.04 -28.42 40.69
N ALA A 101 -20.34 -28.54 40.97
CA ALA A 101 -21.00 -27.80 42.03
C ALA A 101 -21.96 -28.73 42.78
N THR A 102 -22.07 -28.54 44.09
CA THR A 102 -22.98 -29.30 44.96
C THR A 102 -23.77 -28.31 45.78
N ASP A 103 -25.10 -28.47 45.79
CA ASP A 103 -26.00 -27.63 46.57
C ASP A 103 -26.09 -28.06 48.05
N SER A 104 -26.85 -27.33 48.86
CA SER A 104 -26.99 -27.60 50.30
C SER A 104 -27.80 -28.89 50.57
N ALA A 105 -28.61 -29.33 49.62
CA ALA A 105 -29.40 -30.56 49.69
C ALA A 105 -28.61 -31.80 49.21
N GLY A 106 -27.43 -31.61 48.63
CA GLY A 106 -26.54 -32.65 48.12
C GLY A 106 -26.76 -33.02 46.65
N ASN A 107 -27.53 -32.24 45.88
CA ASN A 107 -27.63 -32.43 44.44
C ASN A 107 -26.35 -31.91 43.75
N ILE A 108 -25.88 -32.63 42.73
CA ILE A 108 -24.58 -32.39 42.09
C ILE A 108 -24.77 -32.10 40.60
N ALA A 109 -24.08 -31.09 40.10
CA ALA A 109 -23.95 -30.79 38.68
C ALA A 109 -22.48 -30.84 38.25
N SER A 110 -22.23 -31.24 37.00
CA SER A 110 -20.89 -31.29 36.44
C SER A 110 -20.90 -30.98 34.95
N GLU A 111 -19.94 -30.18 34.50
CA GLU A 111 -19.68 -29.87 33.09
C GLU A 111 -18.19 -30.02 32.79
N THR A 112 -17.83 -30.27 31.53
CA THR A 112 -16.43 -30.47 31.12
C THR A 112 -16.02 -29.56 29.97
N ARG A 113 -14.80 -29.05 30.03
CA ARG A 113 -14.11 -28.37 28.94
C ARG A 113 -12.95 -29.22 28.44
N THR A 114 -12.87 -29.39 27.13
CA THR A 114 -11.76 -30.07 26.45
C THR A 114 -10.84 -29.03 25.82
N VAL A 115 -9.54 -29.16 26.03
CA VAL A 115 -8.51 -28.28 25.46
C VAL A 115 -7.53 -29.12 24.67
N THR A 116 -7.44 -28.89 23.36
CA THR A 116 -6.47 -29.55 22.48
C THR A 116 -5.27 -28.63 22.30
N VAL A 117 -4.15 -29.01 22.89
CA VAL A 117 -2.86 -28.35 22.71
C VAL A 117 -2.18 -28.99 21.50
N ALA A 118 -1.78 -28.18 20.53
CA ALA A 118 -1.01 -28.60 19.37
C ALA A 118 0.01 -27.53 19.02
N ASP A 119 1.16 -27.96 18.50
CA ASP A 119 2.12 -27.06 17.87
C ASP A 119 1.64 -26.72 16.46
N THR A 120 1.32 -25.45 16.23
CA THR A 120 0.96 -24.92 14.92
C THR A 120 1.90 -23.82 14.44
N SER A 121 2.99 -23.57 15.19
CA SER A 121 4.01 -22.61 14.82
C SER A 121 4.80 -23.09 13.59
N LEU A 122 5.08 -22.16 12.66
CA LEU A 122 5.92 -22.45 11.51
C LEU A 122 7.40 -22.20 11.86
N PRO A 123 8.34 -23.00 11.33
CA PRO A 123 9.77 -22.69 11.45
C PRO A 123 10.13 -21.34 10.83
N ALA A 124 10.89 -20.51 11.54
CA ALA A 124 11.48 -19.29 11.01
C ALA A 124 12.81 -19.60 10.33
N ILE A 125 12.88 -19.46 8.99
CA ILE A 125 14.10 -19.65 8.21
C ILE A 125 14.86 -18.31 8.11
N THR A 126 16.18 -18.36 8.20
CA THR A 126 17.08 -17.21 8.00
C THR A 126 18.12 -17.57 6.95
N LEU A 127 18.14 -16.85 5.83
CA LEU A 127 19.16 -17.02 4.80
C LEU A 127 20.51 -16.46 5.29
N ALA A 128 21.59 -17.18 5.03
CA ALA A 128 22.93 -16.68 5.25
C ALA A 128 23.39 -15.87 4.02
N GLY A 129 23.56 -14.56 4.15
CA GLY A 129 23.83 -13.67 3.01
C GLY A 129 22.56 -13.28 2.25
N ASP A 130 22.72 -12.62 1.11
CA ASP A 130 21.60 -11.94 0.46
C ASP A 130 20.58 -12.91 -0.16
N GLN A 131 19.30 -12.55 -0.03
CA GLN A 131 18.16 -13.26 -0.63
C GLN A 131 18.16 -13.13 -2.16
N ALA A 132 18.64 -12.02 -2.70
CA ALA A 132 18.86 -11.81 -4.13
C ALA A 132 20.34 -11.55 -4.39
N VAL A 133 20.94 -12.30 -5.32
CA VAL A 133 22.35 -12.17 -5.69
C VAL A 133 22.48 -11.97 -7.19
N SER A 134 23.04 -10.86 -7.64
CA SER A 134 23.43 -10.66 -9.04
C SER A 134 24.90 -11.04 -9.26
N ILE A 135 25.14 -11.85 -10.29
CA ILE A 135 26.48 -12.22 -10.77
C ILE A 135 26.52 -12.10 -12.30
N ASN A 136 27.70 -11.88 -12.89
CA ASN A 136 27.82 -11.92 -14.34
C ASN A 136 27.98 -13.36 -14.84
N VAL A 137 27.64 -13.61 -16.11
CA VAL A 137 27.94 -14.89 -16.77
C VAL A 137 29.42 -15.23 -16.60
N GLY A 138 29.69 -16.39 -15.98
CA GLY A 138 31.02 -16.93 -15.73
C GLY A 138 31.64 -16.58 -14.37
N ASP A 139 31.01 -15.71 -13.57
CA ASP A 139 31.50 -15.36 -12.23
C ASP A 139 31.45 -16.57 -11.29
N ALA A 140 32.49 -16.74 -10.47
CA ALA A 140 32.50 -17.79 -9.44
C ALA A 140 31.50 -17.46 -8.34
N TRP A 141 30.53 -18.36 -8.11
CA TRP A 141 29.50 -18.18 -7.10
C TRP A 141 29.30 -19.45 -6.28
N SER A 142 29.02 -19.28 -4.99
CA SER A 142 28.67 -20.38 -4.08
C SER A 142 27.57 -19.95 -3.14
N ASP A 143 26.61 -20.84 -2.94
CA ASP A 143 25.53 -20.65 -1.98
C ASP A 143 26.05 -20.56 -0.53
N ALA A 144 25.61 -19.54 0.19
CA ALA A 144 25.92 -19.33 1.59
C ALA A 144 24.98 -20.09 2.55
N GLY A 145 23.85 -20.64 2.05
CA GLY A 145 22.95 -21.51 2.79
C GLY A 145 21.91 -20.77 3.64
N ALA A 146 21.29 -21.49 4.58
CA ALA A 146 20.28 -20.97 5.50
C ALA A 146 20.21 -21.80 6.79
N THR A 147 19.66 -21.23 7.85
CA THR A 147 19.35 -21.88 9.14
C THR A 147 17.86 -21.71 9.46
N ALA A 148 17.28 -22.55 10.33
CA ALA A 148 15.91 -22.37 10.79
C ALA A 148 15.76 -22.63 12.28
N VAL A 149 14.84 -21.92 12.92
CA VAL A 149 14.44 -22.14 14.31
C VAL A 149 12.92 -22.18 14.44
N ASP A 150 12.42 -23.01 15.32
CA ASP A 150 11.02 -23.13 15.69
C ASP A 150 10.84 -22.85 17.19
N THR A 151 9.67 -22.35 17.58
CA THR A 151 9.39 -21.95 18.96
C THR A 151 9.27 -23.11 19.94
N VAL A 152 8.89 -24.30 19.47
CA VAL A 152 8.74 -25.52 20.26
C VAL A 152 9.96 -26.44 20.07
N ASP A 153 10.42 -26.62 18.83
CA ASP A 153 11.48 -27.57 18.48
C ASP A 153 12.91 -26.99 18.53
N GLY A 154 13.07 -25.66 18.61
CA GLY A 154 14.38 -25.02 18.60
C GLY A 154 15.03 -25.07 17.21
N GLU A 155 16.29 -25.50 17.07
CA GLU A 155 16.92 -25.56 15.74
C GLU A 155 16.28 -26.63 14.83
N VAL A 156 15.83 -26.22 13.65
CA VAL A 156 15.21 -27.08 12.64
C VAL A 156 16.13 -27.22 11.43
N ALA A 157 16.22 -28.44 10.87
CA ALA A 157 17.05 -28.71 9.71
C ALA A 157 16.48 -28.07 8.43
N VAL A 158 17.32 -27.36 7.68
CA VAL A 158 16.95 -26.78 6.39
C VAL A 158 17.41 -27.67 5.24
N THR A 159 16.50 -27.93 4.30
CA THR A 159 16.80 -28.60 3.03
C THR A 159 16.80 -27.59 1.89
N ARG A 160 17.73 -27.72 0.94
CA ARG A 160 17.84 -26.84 -0.23
C ARG A 160 17.48 -27.58 -1.51
N ALA A 161 16.58 -27.01 -2.30
CA ALA A 161 16.29 -27.41 -3.68
C ALA A 161 16.78 -26.33 -4.67
N GLY A 162 16.98 -26.71 -5.93
CA GLY A 162 17.45 -25.81 -6.99
C GLY A 162 18.96 -25.89 -7.25
N VAL A 163 19.33 -25.45 -8.46
CA VAL A 163 20.70 -25.38 -8.97
C VAL A 163 20.86 -24.08 -9.75
N VAL A 164 21.97 -23.39 -9.52
CA VAL A 164 22.34 -22.17 -10.25
C VAL A 164 23.36 -22.53 -11.33
N ASP A 165 23.04 -22.26 -12.60
CA ASP A 165 24.01 -22.33 -13.71
C ASP A 165 24.58 -20.94 -13.99
N ASN A 166 25.73 -20.63 -13.40
CA ASN A 166 26.42 -19.35 -13.63
C ASN A 166 27.06 -19.24 -15.03
N GLY A 167 26.96 -20.28 -15.88
CA GLY A 167 27.44 -20.24 -17.27
C GLY A 167 26.43 -19.71 -18.28
N THR A 168 25.17 -19.54 -17.87
CA THR A 168 24.08 -19.11 -18.75
C THR A 168 23.31 -17.97 -18.11
N ALA A 169 23.12 -16.87 -18.83
CA ALA A 169 22.33 -15.76 -18.34
C ALA A 169 20.88 -16.19 -18.07
N GLY A 170 20.31 -15.72 -16.97
CA GLY A 170 19.00 -16.12 -16.52
C GLY A 170 18.84 -16.01 -15.01
N VAL A 171 17.63 -16.25 -14.55
CA VAL A 171 17.28 -16.22 -13.13
C VAL A 171 17.19 -17.64 -12.61
N TYR A 172 17.92 -17.92 -11.54
CA TYR A 172 17.97 -19.24 -10.90
C TYR A 172 17.43 -19.14 -9.49
N THR A 173 16.61 -20.10 -9.10
CA THR A 173 15.93 -20.11 -7.80
C THR A 173 16.46 -21.25 -6.95
N LEU A 174 16.84 -20.93 -5.71
CA LEU A 174 17.09 -21.88 -4.65
C LEU A 174 15.98 -21.79 -3.62
N THR A 175 15.36 -22.91 -3.28
CA THR A 175 14.32 -22.98 -2.25
C THR A 175 14.87 -23.67 -1.01
N TYR A 176 14.72 -23.04 0.14
CA TYR A 176 15.08 -23.54 1.46
C TYR A 176 13.80 -23.94 2.17
N THR A 177 13.69 -25.19 2.60
CA THR A 177 12.50 -25.69 3.28
C THR A 177 12.89 -26.28 4.62
N ALA A 178 12.16 -25.87 5.67
CA ALA A 178 12.27 -26.40 7.01
C ALA A 178 10.91 -26.94 7.46
N THR A 179 10.91 -28.14 8.01
CA THR A 179 9.71 -28.80 8.56
C THR A 179 10.02 -29.21 9.99
N ASP A 180 9.18 -28.77 10.93
CA ASP A 180 9.30 -29.11 12.35
C ASP A 180 8.84 -30.55 12.65
N ALA A 181 8.83 -30.95 13.92
CA ALA A 181 8.42 -32.28 14.36
C ALA A 181 6.89 -32.50 14.29
N ALA A 182 6.10 -31.42 14.37
CA ALA A 182 4.65 -31.44 14.25
C ALA A 182 4.16 -31.53 12.79
N GLY A 183 5.04 -31.23 11.82
CA GLY A 183 4.79 -31.24 10.39
C GLY A 183 4.51 -29.86 9.79
N ASN A 184 4.63 -28.77 10.55
CA ASN A 184 4.48 -27.43 10.01
C ASN A 184 5.72 -27.10 9.18
N THR A 185 5.51 -26.51 8.00
CA THR A 185 6.55 -26.36 6.98
C THR A 185 6.62 -24.92 6.50
N ALA A 186 7.80 -24.31 6.62
CA ALA A 186 8.11 -23.01 6.04
C ALA A 186 9.06 -23.16 4.85
N SER A 187 9.05 -22.19 3.94
CA SER A 187 10.02 -22.13 2.85
C SER A 187 10.46 -20.70 2.58
N GLU A 188 11.73 -20.55 2.23
CA GLU A 188 12.36 -19.30 1.83
C GLU A 188 13.05 -19.48 0.48
N ILE A 189 13.18 -18.40 -0.29
CA ILE A 189 13.77 -18.46 -1.63
C ILE A 189 14.98 -17.54 -1.69
N ARG A 190 16.07 -18.05 -2.29
CA ARG A 190 17.15 -17.21 -2.80
C ARG A 190 17.11 -17.18 -4.32
N THR A 191 17.13 -15.99 -4.88
CA THR A 191 17.22 -15.77 -6.32
C THR A 191 18.64 -15.38 -6.70
N VAL A 192 19.19 -16.03 -7.72
CA VAL A 192 20.49 -15.70 -8.29
C VAL A 192 20.30 -15.30 -9.75
N THR A 193 20.54 -14.03 -10.03
CA THR A 193 20.47 -13.48 -11.39
C THR A 193 21.84 -13.55 -12.02
N VAL A 194 21.95 -14.28 -13.12
CA VAL A 194 23.16 -14.33 -13.94
C VAL A 194 22.95 -13.38 -15.12
N GLU A 195 23.66 -12.27 -15.12
CA GLU A 195 23.48 -11.18 -16.09
C GLU A 195 24.42 -11.35 -17.30
N ASP A 196 23.88 -11.15 -18.51
CA ASP A 196 24.66 -11.08 -19.74
C ASP A 196 25.21 -9.66 -19.93
N ALA A 197 26.53 -9.51 -19.84
CA ALA A 197 27.21 -8.24 -20.01
C ALA A 197 27.15 -7.66 -21.44
N THR A 198 26.40 -8.25 -22.38
CA THR A 198 26.34 -7.81 -23.79
C THR A 198 25.04 -7.14 -24.24
N SER A 199 24.09 -6.86 -23.34
CA SER A 199 22.92 -6.03 -23.64
C SER A 199 23.06 -4.61 -23.09
N SER A 200 23.80 -3.76 -23.80
CA SER A 200 23.69 -2.30 -23.59
C SER A 200 22.52 -1.78 -24.41
N ALA A 201 21.43 -1.37 -23.76
CA ALA A 201 20.53 -0.38 -24.35
C ALA A 201 21.36 0.89 -24.61
N VAL A 202 21.31 1.41 -25.84
CA VAL A 202 22.04 2.63 -26.21
C VAL A 202 21.30 3.81 -25.56
N VAL A 203 21.80 4.23 -24.41
CA VAL A 203 21.46 5.51 -23.78
C VAL A 203 21.99 6.59 -24.71
N ALA A 204 21.15 7.55 -25.10
CA ALA A 204 21.66 8.73 -25.79
C ALA A 204 22.56 9.50 -24.80
N ASP A 205 23.76 9.90 -25.23
CA ASP A 205 24.62 10.75 -24.42
C ASP A 205 23.91 12.08 -24.09
N ASP A 206 24.24 12.72 -22.97
CA ASP A 206 23.77 14.08 -22.67
C ASP A 206 24.06 15.01 -23.87
N LEU A 207 23.06 15.77 -24.30
CA LEU A 207 23.20 16.79 -25.33
C LEU A 207 23.44 18.14 -24.65
N PRO A 208 24.68 18.62 -24.58
CA PRO A 208 24.98 19.88 -23.93
C PRO A 208 24.42 21.06 -24.71
N ILE A 209 24.01 22.10 -23.98
CA ILE A 209 23.47 23.34 -24.51
C ILE A 209 24.37 24.51 -24.16
N ILE A 210 24.71 24.70 -22.89
CA ILE A 210 25.65 25.73 -22.41
C ILE A 210 26.71 25.07 -21.54
N GLN A 211 27.97 25.34 -21.85
CA GLN A 211 29.14 24.92 -21.08
C GLN A 211 30.15 26.06 -21.02
N GLU A 212 30.78 26.26 -19.87
CA GLU A 212 31.79 27.30 -19.67
C GLU A 212 31.30 28.70 -20.11
N GLY A 213 30.01 28.97 -19.88
CA GLY A 213 29.33 30.21 -20.25
C GLY A 213 29.03 30.43 -21.74
N ALA A 214 29.33 29.47 -22.60
CA ALA A 214 29.08 29.56 -24.04
C ALA A 214 28.10 28.48 -24.53
N ALA A 215 27.42 28.73 -25.65
CA ALA A 215 26.64 27.70 -26.33
C ALA A 215 27.58 26.56 -26.80
N SER A 216 27.13 25.32 -26.62
CA SER A 216 27.86 24.11 -27.00
C SER A 216 27.91 23.97 -28.53
N ALA A 217 28.85 23.18 -29.04
CA ALA A 217 29.13 23.07 -30.48
C ALA A 217 27.92 22.55 -31.29
N GLU A 218 27.02 21.83 -30.63
CA GLU A 218 25.79 21.28 -31.15
C GLU A 218 24.75 22.37 -31.47
N TRP A 219 24.89 23.58 -30.89
CA TRP A 219 23.96 24.69 -31.09
C TRP A 219 24.63 25.79 -31.92
N ASP A 220 24.68 25.55 -33.23
CA ASP A 220 25.53 26.26 -34.20
C ASP A 220 25.23 27.76 -34.38
N THR A 221 24.09 28.26 -33.93
CA THR A 221 23.75 29.69 -33.98
C THR A 221 24.25 30.48 -32.77
N GLY A 222 24.66 29.78 -31.70
CA GLY A 222 25.16 30.40 -30.48
C GLY A 222 24.10 31.00 -29.57
N LEU A 223 24.53 31.92 -28.70
CA LEU A 223 23.68 32.66 -27.76
C LEU A 223 23.07 33.88 -28.46
N ILE A 224 21.75 33.93 -28.53
CA ILE A 224 21.00 35.02 -29.18
C ILE A 224 20.03 35.62 -28.18
N ILE A 225 19.84 36.94 -28.21
CA ILE A 225 18.77 37.60 -27.46
C ILE A 225 17.57 37.79 -28.38
N VAL A 226 16.37 37.53 -27.87
CA VAL A 226 15.10 37.96 -28.46
C VAL A 226 14.50 39.03 -27.54
N ASP A 227 14.17 40.20 -28.09
CA ASP A 227 13.78 41.36 -27.30
C ASP A 227 12.47 42.01 -27.81
N GLU A 228 11.47 42.08 -26.94
CA GLU A 228 10.17 42.72 -27.19
C GLU A 228 10.32 44.20 -27.54
N ALA A 229 11.25 44.92 -26.91
CA ALA A 229 11.49 46.34 -27.19
C ALA A 229 11.98 46.57 -28.64
N LYS A 230 12.40 45.51 -29.34
CA LYS A 230 12.73 45.50 -30.76
C LYS A 230 11.64 44.88 -31.64
N SER A 231 10.41 44.79 -31.15
CA SER A 231 9.34 44.02 -31.80
C SER A 231 9.73 42.56 -32.04
N TRP A 232 10.28 41.90 -31.00
CA TRP A 232 10.79 40.52 -31.04
C TRP A 232 12.00 40.33 -31.97
N GLY A 233 12.78 41.40 -32.15
CA GLY A 233 14.01 41.38 -32.93
C GLY A 233 15.12 40.61 -32.23
N ARG A 234 16.07 40.09 -33.02
CA ARG A 234 17.21 39.31 -32.54
C ARG A 234 18.47 40.18 -32.33
N CYS A 235 19.27 39.86 -31.33
CA CYS A 235 20.62 40.40 -31.13
C CYS A 235 21.64 39.27 -30.96
N GLU A 236 22.62 39.23 -31.85
CA GLU A 236 23.64 38.16 -31.91
C GLU A 236 24.85 38.44 -31.01
N THR A 237 25.00 39.66 -30.50
CA THR A 237 26.09 40.04 -29.59
C THR A 237 25.52 40.33 -28.20
N GLY A 238 26.03 39.65 -27.17
CA GLY A 238 25.48 39.68 -25.79
C GLY A 238 25.50 41.01 -25.07
N VAL A 239 26.25 41.98 -25.57
CA VAL A 239 26.35 43.33 -25.00
C VAL A 239 26.25 44.34 -26.14
N ASP A 240 25.05 44.84 -26.39
CA ASP A 240 24.83 45.86 -27.41
C ASP A 240 23.81 46.90 -26.93
N GLU A 241 24.01 48.15 -27.34
CA GLU A 241 23.03 49.24 -27.27
C GLU A 241 21.75 48.90 -28.07
N THR A 242 21.75 47.79 -28.82
CA THR A 242 20.63 47.39 -29.67
C THR A 242 19.59 46.48 -29.01
N CYS A 243 19.86 45.78 -27.90
CA CYS A 243 18.87 45.02 -27.13
C CYS A 243 18.73 45.64 -25.73
N PRO A 244 17.79 46.58 -25.52
CA PRO A 244 17.73 47.34 -24.28
C PRO A 244 17.17 46.56 -23.09
N SER A 245 16.46 45.45 -23.32
CA SER A 245 15.75 44.76 -22.26
C SER A 245 16.60 43.71 -21.54
N THR A 246 17.53 43.08 -22.24
CA THR A 246 18.41 42.06 -21.66
C THR A 246 19.79 42.05 -22.32
N SER A 247 20.78 41.55 -21.59
CA SER A 247 22.15 41.36 -22.07
C SER A 247 22.76 40.10 -21.45
N TRP A 248 23.73 39.50 -22.13
CA TRP A 248 24.50 38.39 -21.61
C TRP A 248 26.00 38.62 -21.73
N SER A 249 26.76 38.07 -20.78
CA SER A 249 28.22 38.11 -20.78
C SER A 249 28.79 36.86 -20.13
N VAL A 250 29.92 36.38 -20.64
CA VAL A 250 30.69 35.34 -19.95
C VAL A 250 31.51 35.99 -18.84
N VAL A 251 31.37 35.48 -17.62
CA VAL A 251 32.09 35.97 -16.43
C VAL A 251 32.73 34.80 -15.70
N SER A 252 33.86 35.03 -15.04
CA SER A 252 34.49 34.00 -14.22
C SER A 252 33.87 33.99 -12.81
N ASP A 253 33.28 32.87 -12.43
CA ASP A 253 32.84 32.52 -11.08
C ASP A 253 33.90 31.64 -10.39
N SER A 254 34.07 31.82 -9.09
CA SER A 254 35.12 31.14 -8.32
C SER A 254 34.88 29.64 -8.12
N GLU A 255 33.63 29.18 -8.26
CA GLU A 255 33.24 27.79 -8.03
C GLU A 255 33.04 27.04 -9.35
N ARG A 256 32.43 27.68 -10.35
CA ARG A 256 32.05 27.04 -11.62
C ARG A 256 32.93 27.39 -12.82
N GLY A 257 33.93 28.26 -12.64
CA GLY A 257 34.78 28.71 -13.74
C GLY A 257 34.05 29.76 -14.59
N ASP A 258 34.20 29.72 -15.91
CA ASP A 258 33.50 30.66 -16.78
C ASP A 258 32.01 30.28 -16.88
N VAL A 259 31.11 31.24 -16.66
CA VAL A 259 29.65 31.02 -16.63
C VAL A 259 28.91 32.10 -17.40
N LEU A 260 27.67 31.81 -17.81
CA LEU A 260 26.83 32.76 -18.54
C LEU A 260 26.09 33.66 -17.54
N GLN A 261 26.40 34.95 -17.51
CA GLN A 261 25.62 35.93 -16.74
C GLN A 261 24.61 36.64 -17.64
N ILE A 262 23.35 36.65 -17.22
CA ILE A 262 22.23 37.34 -17.88
C ILE A 262 21.78 38.51 -17.00
N ASN A 263 21.57 39.67 -17.61
CA ASN A 263 21.19 40.90 -16.91
C ASN A 263 19.93 41.49 -17.54
N HIS A 264 18.95 41.83 -16.71
CA HIS A 264 17.75 42.59 -17.05
C HIS A 264 17.82 43.98 -16.42
N GLY A 265 17.54 45.01 -17.22
CA GLY A 265 17.52 46.40 -16.76
C GLY A 265 16.30 46.71 -15.88
N ALA A 266 16.34 47.85 -15.19
CA ALA A 266 15.13 48.38 -14.55
C ALA A 266 14.09 48.79 -15.61
N ASP A 267 12.82 48.48 -15.37
CA ASP A 267 11.71 48.75 -16.31
C ASP A 267 11.93 48.17 -17.73
N ALA A 268 12.71 47.08 -17.86
CA ALA A 268 12.91 46.41 -19.15
C ALA A 268 11.58 45.83 -19.69
N GLN A 269 11.47 45.66 -21.01
CA GLN A 269 10.41 44.82 -21.58
C GLN A 269 10.85 43.35 -21.54
N LEU A 270 10.04 42.42 -22.07
CA LEU A 270 10.45 41.03 -22.10
C LEU A 270 11.61 40.83 -23.09
N GLY A 271 12.77 40.44 -22.54
CA GLY A 271 13.91 39.96 -23.30
C GLY A 271 14.42 38.65 -22.71
N PHE A 272 14.75 37.68 -23.56
CA PHE A 272 15.29 36.40 -23.12
C PHE A 272 16.44 35.94 -24.01
N VAL A 273 17.34 35.17 -23.40
CA VAL A 273 18.46 34.54 -24.11
C VAL A 273 18.01 33.17 -24.61
N ILE A 274 18.27 32.88 -25.88
CA ILE A 274 18.02 31.58 -26.51
C ILE A 274 19.33 30.93 -26.94
N VAL A 275 19.33 29.61 -26.95
CA VAL A 275 20.32 28.78 -27.63
C VAL A 275 19.61 28.02 -28.74
N GLN A 276 19.95 28.34 -29.98
CA GLN A 276 19.25 27.84 -31.17
C GLN A 276 20.19 27.06 -32.09
N THR A 277 19.62 26.14 -32.87
CA THR A 277 20.28 25.47 -34.00
C THR A 277 19.64 25.90 -35.33
N SER A 278 20.45 25.98 -36.39
CA SER A 278 20.00 26.26 -37.76
C SER A 278 19.26 25.06 -38.38
N THR A 279 19.50 23.86 -37.86
CA THR A 279 18.88 22.60 -38.29
C THR A 279 18.18 21.97 -37.09
N PRO A 280 16.83 21.89 -37.08
CA PRO A 280 16.10 21.34 -35.94
C PRO A 280 16.56 19.92 -35.60
N TYR A 281 16.68 19.65 -34.30
CA TYR A 281 16.98 18.33 -33.78
C TYR A 281 15.71 17.49 -33.61
N ASP A 282 15.85 16.18 -33.86
CA ASP A 282 14.93 15.18 -33.31
C ASP A 282 15.47 14.74 -31.95
N LEU A 283 14.86 15.28 -30.89
CA LEU A 283 15.17 14.99 -29.50
C LEU A 283 14.19 13.98 -28.88
N SER A 284 13.50 13.19 -29.70
CA SER A 284 12.52 12.20 -29.21
C SER A 284 13.16 11.14 -28.29
N THR A 285 14.48 10.93 -28.37
CA THR A 285 15.24 10.08 -27.44
C THR A 285 15.36 10.65 -26.03
N TYR A 286 15.06 11.94 -25.86
CA TYR A 286 15.03 12.64 -24.56
C TYR A 286 13.61 12.72 -23.98
N ALA A 287 12.61 12.07 -24.60
CA ALA A 287 11.29 11.92 -23.98
C ALA A 287 11.43 11.20 -22.64
N GLY A 288 10.83 11.76 -21.58
CA GLY A 288 11.08 11.28 -20.21
C GLY A 288 12.49 11.56 -19.68
N GLY A 289 13.27 12.40 -20.36
CA GLY A 289 14.50 12.97 -19.83
C GLY A 289 14.26 14.27 -19.09
N THR A 290 15.34 14.99 -18.82
CA THR A 290 15.33 16.29 -18.15
C THR A 290 16.13 17.32 -18.93
N ILE A 291 15.79 18.60 -18.78
CA ILE A 291 16.71 19.70 -19.05
C ILE A 291 17.30 20.11 -17.72
N GLU A 292 18.59 19.85 -17.54
CA GLU A 292 19.31 20.15 -16.30
C GLU A 292 20.24 21.34 -16.48
N PHE A 293 20.30 22.19 -15.47
CA PHE A 293 21.15 23.37 -15.46
C PHE A 293 21.38 23.89 -14.05
N ASP A 294 22.49 24.57 -13.84
CA ASP A 294 22.80 25.27 -12.59
C ASP A 294 22.46 26.76 -12.72
N VAL A 295 21.89 27.35 -11.67
CA VAL A 295 21.54 28.77 -11.61
C VAL A 295 22.06 29.39 -10.32
N LYS A 296 22.48 30.66 -10.39
CA LYS A 296 22.79 31.48 -9.22
C LYS A 296 22.24 32.89 -9.37
N ILE A 297 21.42 33.33 -8.41
CA ILE A 297 20.90 34.70 -8.38
C ILE A 297 21.97 35.63 -7.80
N ILE A 298 22.34 36.66 -8.57
CA ILE A 298 23.34 37.67 -8.16
C ILE A 298 22.65 38.87 -7.49
N SER A 299 21.53 39.32 -8.06
CA SER A 299 20.71 40.40 -7.51
C SER A 299 19.35 40.47 -8.20
N GLY A 300 18.34 41.05 -7.53
CA GLY A 300 17.02 41.30 -8.11
C GLY A 300 15.98 40.28 -7.67
N ASP A 301 14.96 40.05 -8.52
CA ASP A 301 13.96 39.01 -8.32
C ASP A 301 14.60 37.62 -8.48
N ASN A 302 14.01 36.63 -7.82
CA ASN A 302 14.51 35.27 -7.82
C ASN A 302 13.61 34.29 -8.59
N LYS A 303 12.59 34.78 -9.29
CA LYS A 303 11.76 33.95 -10.16
C LYS A 303 12.28 33.94 -11.58
N LEU A 304 12.41 32.74 -12.13
CA LEU A 304 12.88 32.53 -13.48
C LEU A 304 11.80 31.81 -14.30
N THR A 305 11.81 32.08 -15.60
CA THR A 305 10.99 31.39 -16.58
C THR A 305 11.90 30.88 -17.68
N MET A 306 11.62 29.67 -18.16
CA MET A 306 12.30 29.09 -19.31
C MET A 306 11.33 28.55 -20.34
N LYS A 307 11.85 28.18 -21.50
CA LYS A 307 11.14 27.40 -22.51
C LYS A 307 12.09 26.67 -23.44
N SER A 308 11.54 25.74 -24.20
CA SER A 308 12.14 25.20 -25.42
C SER A 308 11.16 25.42 -26.57
N GLU A 309 11.68 25.62 -27.78
CA GLU A 309 10.84 25.78 -28.97
C GLU A 309 11.21 24.77 -30.06
N CYS A 310 10.19 24.43 -30.82
CA CYS A 310 10.25 23.64 -32.04
C CYS A 310 9.83 24.52 -33.19
N THR A 311 10.09 24.09 -34.43
CA THR A 311 9.81 24.94 -35.60
C THR A 311 8.38 25.49 -35.57
N TYR A 312 8.24 26.82 -35.59
CA TYR A 312 6.96 27.55 -35.47
C TYR A 312 5.86 26.91 -36.33
N PRO A 313 4.63 26.72 -35.80
CA PRO A 313 4.05 27.34 -34.58
C PRO A 313 4.18 26.51 -33.30
N CYS A 314 5.21 25.70 -33.17
CA CYS A 314 5.39 24.75 -32.07
C CYS A 314 6.24 25.34 -30.92
N GLY A 315 5.95 25.01 -29.66
CA GLY A 315 6.80 25.40 -28.53
C GLY A 315 6.23 24.98 -27.18
N SER A 316 7.08 24.93 -26.15
CA SER A 316 6.67 24.53 -24.80
C SER A 316 5.86 25.60 -24.05
N GLY A 317 5.58 26.75 -24.65
CA GLY A 317 5.08 27.91 -23.89
C GLY A 317 6.07 28.37 -22.81
N ASP A 318 5.63 29.31 -21.98
CA ASP A 318 6.43 29.85 -20.88
C ASP A 318 6.32 28.94 -19.65
N PHE A 319 7.43 28.27 -19.30
CA PHE A 319 7.51 27.37 -18.15
C PHE A 319 8.13 28.08 -16.94
N GLY A 320 7.35 28.30 -15.88
CA GLY A 320 7.82 28.96 -14.67
C GLY A 320 8.64 28.01 -13.78
N LEU A 321 9.85 28.40 -13.38
CA LEU A 321 10.77 27.60 -12.56
C LEU A 321 10.55 27.78 -11.04
N GLY A 322 9.60 28.63 -10.65
CA GLY A 322 9.43 29.04 -9.25
C GLY A 322 10.53 30.00 -8.79
N ALA A 323 10.65 30.15 -7.47
CA ALA A 323 11.64 31.02 -6.84
C ALA A 323 12.94 30.24 -6.56
N VAL A 324 14.08 30.77 -6.99
CA VAL A 324 15.42 30.25 -6.69
C VAL A 324 15.93 30.92 -5.42
N ASP A 325 15.78 30.25 -4.28
CA ASP A 325 16.15 30.83 -2.99
C ASP A 325 17.66 30.73 -2.70
N GLY A 326 18.23 31.83 -2.18
CA GLY A 326 19.63 31.90 -1.76
C GLY A 326 20.54 32.64 -2.73
N SER A 327 21.81 32.80 -2.34
CA SER A 327 22.87 33.44 -3.15
C SER A 327 23.89 32.46 -3.72
N ASP A 328 23.69 31.17 -3.47
CA ASP A 328 24.58 30.08 -3.90
C ASP A 328 24.03 29.40 -5.15
N TRP A 329 24.84 28.55 -5.78
CA TRP A 329 24.42 27.78 -6.96
C TRP A 329 23.33 26.75 -6.61
N VAL A 330 22.27 26.72 -7.41
CA VAL A 330 21.15 25.79 -7.32
C VAL A 330 21.07 24.99 -8.62
N ALA A 331 21.07 23.66 -8.52
CA ALA A 331 20.80 22.78 -9.65
C ALA A 331 19.28 22.71 -9.87
N LEU A 332 18.85 23.00 -11.09
CA LEU A 332 17.47 22.89 -11.55
C LEU A 332 17.37 21.79 -12.59
N SER A 333 16.25 21.09 -12.55
CA SER A 333 15.91 20.01 -13.48
C SER A 333 14.46 20.17 -13.88
N VAL A 334 14.20 20.31 -15.18
CA VAL A 334 12.85 20.41 -15.74
C VAL A 334 12.54 19.13 -16.52
N ASP A 335 11.41 18.49 -16.21
CA ASP A 335 10.98 17.30 -16.93
C ASP A 335 10.58 17.69 -18.36
N VAL A 336 11.20 17.02 -19.33
CA VAL A 336 10.92 17.24 -20.75
C VAL A 336 9.44 17.03 -21.08
N ASN A 337 8.78 16.11 -20.38
CA ASN A 337 7.37 15.80 -20.59
C ASN A 337 6.46 16.98 -20.22
N GLU A 338 6.81 17.78 -19.21
CA GLU A 338 6.04 18.98 -18.87
C GLU A 338 6.09 20.02 -19.99
N LEU A 339 7.22 20.11 -20.69
CA LEU A 339 7.37 20.98 -21.87
C LEU A 339 6.59 20.45 -23.08
N VAL A 340 6.57 19.13 -23.27
CA VAL A 340 5.78 18.45 -24.31
C VAL A 340 4.28 18.67 -24.08
N ASP A 341 3.83 18.57 -22.84
CA ASP A 341 2.42 18.80 -22.47
C ASP A 341 1.96 20.23 -22.72
N GLN A 342 2.89 21.20 -22.70
CA GLN A 342 2.62 22.58 -23.06
C GLN A 342 2.76 22.88 -24.57
N GLY A 343 3.09 21.87 -25.39
CA GLY A 343 3.06 21.95 -26.85
C GLY A 343 4.39 21.75 -27.56
N LEU A 344 5.47 21.41 -26.84
CA LEU A 344 6.75 21.09 -27.46
C LEU A 344 6.68 19.77 -28.26
N ASN A 345 7.08 19.81 -29.54
CA ASN A 345 7.30 18.63 -30.36
C ASN A 345 8.79 18.31 -30.42
N LEU A 346 9.18 17.20 -29.79
CA LEU A 346 10.57 16.75 -29.72
C LEU A 346 11.18 16.42 -31.09
N SER A 347 10.38 16.14 -32.12
CA SER A 347 10.91 15.74 -33.44
C SER A 347 11.52 16.90 -34.25
N ALA A 348 11.41 18.13 -33.77
CA ALA A 348 11.81 19.32 -34.52
C ALA A 348 12.20 20.50 -33.62
N VAL A 349 12.92 20.23 -32.53
CA VAL A 349 13.39 21.24 -31.57
C VAL A 349 14.48 22.08 -32.23
N ASP A 350 14.25 23.39 -32.36
CA ASP A 350 15.22 24.33 -32.90
C ASP A 350 15.74 25.31 -31.85
N ILE A 351 15.00 25.57 -30.76
CA ILE A 351 15.49 26.27 -29.57
C ILE A 351 15.56 25.29 -28.41
N GLY A 352 16.77 24.86 -28.05
CA GLY A 352 16.99 23.88 -26.99
C GLY A 352 16.70 24.42 -25.59
N PHE A 353 16.96 25.71 -25.40
CA PHE A 353 16.79 26.38 -24.12
C PHE A 353 16.65 27.88 -24.33
N ALA A 354 15.70 28.48 -23.63
CA ALA A 354 15.53 29.90 -23.49
C ALA A 354 15.22 30.24 -22.04
N ILE A 355 15.81 31.30 -21.49
CA ILE A 355 15.64 31.66 -20.07
C ILE A 355 15.65 33.17 -19.83
N TRP A 356 14.85 33.62 -18.85
CA TRP A 356 14.79 35.00 -18.38
C TRP A 356 14.31 35.09 -16.92
N ALA A 357 14.51 36.27 -16.31
CA ALA A 357 13.86 36.61 -15.05
C ALA A 357 12.38 36.89 -15.30
N THR A 358 11.48 36.21 -14.59
CA THR A 358 10.03 36.26 -14.84
C THR A 358 9.49 37.68 -14.86
N ASP A 359 9.86 38.46 -13.85
CA ASP A 359 9.42 39.85 -13.69
C ASP A 359 10.29 40.85 -14.46
N HIS A 360 11.38 40.39 -15.11
CA HIS A 360 12.28 41.15 -16.00
C HIS A 360 12.76 42.51 -15.46
N ASP A 361 12.70 42.73 -14.15
CA ASP A 361 13.06 43.99 -13.50
C ASP A 361 14.35 43.82 -12.68
N SER A 362 15.39 44.57 -13.07
CA SER A 362 16.61 44.76 -12.26
C SER A 362 17.26 43.47 -11.77
N THR A 363 17.17 42.39 -12.54
CA THR A 363 17.58 41.04 -12.15
C THR A 363 18.85 40.62 -12.87
N VAL A 364 19.79 40.05 -12.11
CA VAL A 364 21.05 39.49 -12.61
C VAL A 364 21.19 38.09 -12.07
N PHE A 365 21.36 37.12 -12.96
CA PHE A 365 21.55 35.72 -12.61
C PHE A 365 22.61 35.08 -13.52
N GLN A 366 23.22 34.02 -13.03
CA GLN A 366 24.20 33.21 -13.75
C GLN A 366 23.62 31.84 -14.03
N VAL A 367 24.00 31.25 -15.18
CA VAL A 367 23.58 29.92 -15.63
C VAL A 367 24.81 29.15 -16.11
N ASP A 368 24.87 27.86 -15.81
CA ASP A 368 25.92 26.96 -16.30
C ASP A 368 25.41 25.51 -16.43
N ASN A 369 26.20 24.65 -17.09
CA ASN A 369 25.95 23.20 -17.26
C ASN A 369 24.58 22.83 -17.84
N VAL A 370 24.04 23.68 -18.73
CA VAL A 370 22.74 23.44 -19.35
C VAL A 370 22.85 22.29 -20.34
N ARG A 371 22.04 21.25 -20.19
CA ARG A 371 22.02 20.09 -21.08
C ARG A 371 20.68 19.38 -21.10
N TRP A 372 20.38 18.77 -22.23
CA TRP A 372 19.35 17.73 -22.31
C TRP A 372 19.98 16.43 -21.83
N VAL A 373 19.39 15.82 -20.81
CA VAL A 373 19.80 14.54 -20.27
C VAL A 373 18.80 13.51 -20.78
N ALA A 374 19.27 12.59 -21.62
CA ALA A 374 18.43 11.49 -22.04
C ALA A 374 18.27 10.57 -20.84
N ASN A 375 17.06 10.07 -20.62
CA ASN A 375 16.92 9.07 -19.60
C ASN A 375 17.22 7.68 -20.19
N PRO A 376 18.29 6.98 -19.74
CA PRO A 376 18.48 5.56 -20.07
C PRO A 376 17.29 4.66 -19.71
N SER A 377 16.39 5.15 -18.84
CA SER A 377 15.37 4.40 -18.10
C SER A 377 14.02 5.14 -17.93
N GLY A 378 13.79 6.31 -18.56
CA GLY A 378 12.65 7.22 -18.23
C GLY A 378 12.79 7.95 -16.86
N PRO A 379 12.15 9.13 -16.64
CA PRO A 379 12.61 10.19 -15.74
C PRO A 379 12.86 9.70 -14.32
N SER A 380 14.03 10.03 -13.75
CA SER A 380 14.37 9.76 -12.36
C SER A 380 15.06 10.98 -11.73
N ALA A 381 14.48 11.49 -10.65
CA ALA A 381 15.21 11.95 -9.48
C ALA A 381 14.35 11.56 -8.24
N SER A 382 14.85 10.99 -7.15
CA SER A 382 16.19 11.08 -6.58
C SER A 382 16.63 9.81 -5.83
N SER A 383 17.94 9.60 -5.81
CA SER A 383 18.79 8.70 -5.00
C SER A 383 18.15 7.73 -3.99
N GLY A 384 18.24 6.42 -4.31
CA GLY A 384 18.15 5.30 -3.37
C GLY A 384 18.10 3.93 -4.08
N ASN A 385 19.24 3.26 -4.24
CA ASN A 385 19.40 1.87 -4.73
C ASN A 385 18.63 0.86 -3.83
N THR A 386 18.13 -0.33 -4.22
CA THR A 386 18.49 -1.29 -5.29
C THR A 386 17.46 -2.43 -5.32
N GLY A 387 17.19 -3.02 -6.50
CA GLY A 387 16.91 -4.48 -6.64
C GLY A 387 15.55 -4.86 -7.24
N GLY A 388 15.45 -4.98 -8.57
CA GLY A 388 14.18 -5.30 -9.26
C GLY A 388 13.86 -6.81 -9.38
N THR A 389 12.59 -7.17 -9.19
CA THR A 389 11.61 -7.40 -10.27
C THR A 389 10.22 -7.11 -9.72
N LEU A 390 9.75 -5.91 -10.03
CA LEU A 390 8.36 -5.50 -10.23
C LEU A 390 8.40 -4.84 -11.62
N SER A 391 7.32 -4.85 -12.40
CA SER A 391 7.24 -4.19 -13.72
C SER A 391 8.01 -2.86 -13.73
N GLU A 392 8.86 -2.60 -14.73
CA GLU A 392 9.94 -1.57 -14.75
C GLU A 392 9.58 -0.16 -14.23
N TRP A 393 8.30 0.17 -14.05
CA TRP A 393 7.77 1.39 -13.45
C TRP A 393 7.54 1.36 -11.94
N VAL A 394 7.63 0.20 -11.30
CA VAL A 394 7.39 0.03 -9.87
C VAL A 394 8.64 0.49 -9.13
N LYS A 395 8.57 1.75 -8.72
CA LYS A 395 9.69 2.50 -8.12
C LYS A 395 9.70 2.42 -6.59
N THR A 396 8.68 1.84 -5.96
CA THR A 396 8.49 1.98 -4.51
C THR A 396 8.98 0.74 -3.76
N ASP A 397 10.00 0.93 -2.92
CA ASP A 397 10.41 -0.05 -1.91
C ASP A 397 9.26 -0.22 -0.90
N PRO A 398 8.69 -1.43 -0.72
CA PRO A 398 7.59 -1.67 0.20
C PRO A 398 7.93 -1.40 1.67
N SER A 399 9.22 -1.29 2.02
CA SER A 399 9.67 -0.84 3.34
C SER A 399 9.52 0.68 3.57
N ILE A 400 9.28 1.46 2.51
CA ILE A 400 9.11 2.91 2.57
C ILE A 400 7.61 3.26 2.60
N GLY A 401 7.22 4.07 3.58
CA GLY A 401 5.85 4.54 3.76
C GLY A 401 5.27 4.21 5.13
N TYR A 402 4.02 4.56 5.34
CA TYR A 402 3.33 4.31 6.61
C TYR A 402 2.92 2.84 6.72
N GLN A 403 2.96 2.25 7.92
CA GLN A 403 2.42 0.92 8.22
C GLN A 403 1.41 1.03 9.36
N SER A 404 0.27 0.37 9.21
CA SER A 404 -0.75 0.30 10.26
C SER A 404 -0.46 -0.82 11.25
N ALA A 405 -1.18 -0.80 12.38
CA ALA A 405 -0.99 -1.80 13.42
C ALA A 405 -1.55 -3.17 12.99
N GLU A 406 -0.91 -4.26 13.41
CA GLU A 406 -1.41 -5.63 13.23
C GLU A 406 -2.66 -5.95 14.07
N SER A 407 -2.97 -5.11 15.05
CA SER A 407 -4.10 -5.31 15.96
C SER A 407 -4.55 -3.99 16.57
N TYR A 408 -5.85 -3.93 16.88
CA TYR A 408 -6.49 -2.78 17.53
C TYR A 408 -7.21 -3.25 18.79
N ALA A 409 -7.08 -2.49 19.88
CA ALA A 409 -7.69 -2.85 21.15
C ALA A 409 -9.23 -2.95 21.01
N GLY A 410 -9.80 -4.08 21.42
CA GLY A 410 -11.24 -4.33 21.30
C GLY A 410 -11.68 -4.80 19.90
N TYR A 411 -10.76 -5.00 18.97
CA TYR A 411 -11.04 -5.56 17.65
C TYR A 411 -10.36 -6.91 17.44
N THR A 412 -10.98 -7.75 16.61
CA THR A 412 -10.43 -9.02 16.10
C THR A 412 -10.20 -8.87 14.59
N LYS A 413 -9.01 -9.26 14.08
CA LYS A 413 -8.74 -9.36 12.64
C LYS A 413 -9.55 -10.52 12.08
N VAL A 414 -10.57 -10.22 11.26
CA VAL A 414 -11.51 -11.21 10.71
C VAL A 414 -11.16 -11.62 9.28
N PHE A 415 -10.38 -10.78 8.59
CA PHE A 415 -9.85 -11.07 7.27
C PHE A 415 -8.52 -10.32 7.08
N SER A 416 -7.61 -10.96 6.38
CA SER A 416 -6.42 -10.30 5.84
C SER A 416 -5.95 -11.02 4.58
N ASP A 417 -5.48 -10.25 3.62
CA ASP A 417 -4.63 -10.73 2.53
C ASP A 417 -3.37 -9.88 2.54
N GLU A 418 -2.24 -10.53 2.80
CA GLU A 418 -0.90 -9.94 2.87
C GLU A 418 -0.13 -10.16 1.56
N PHE A 419 -0.77 -10.82 0.56
CA PHE A 419 -0.19 -11.07 -0.76
C PHE A 419 1.20 -11.76 -0.75
N ASP A 420 1.52 -12.52 0.29
CA ASP A 420 2.77 -13.30 0.45
C ASP A 420 2.89 -14.49 -0.54
N GLY A 421 1.83 -14.78 -1.29
CA GLY A 421 1.80 -15.86 -2.26
C GLY A 421 2.59 -15.55 -3.54
N THR A 422 2.48 -16.43 -4.54
CA THR A 422 3.03 -16.22 -5.89
C THR A 422 1.96 -15.94 -6.93
N GLU A 423 0.69 -15.93 -6.52
CA GLU A 423 -0.47 -15.67 -7.36
C GLU A 423 -1.60 -15.09 -6.49
N LEU A 424 -2.56 -14.44 -7.14
CA LEU A 424 -3.74 -13.93 -6.46
C LEU A 424 -4.56 -15.09 -5.89
N ASN A 425 -4.95 -15.00 -4.62
CA ASN A 425 -5.81 -16.00 -4.00
C ASN A 425 -7.24 -15.92 -4.59
N THR A 426 -7.54 -16.78 -5.56
CA THR A 426 -8.84 -16.81 -6.24
C THR A 426 -9.99 -17.42 -5.41
N ASP A 427 -9.69 -18.01 -4.25
CA ASP A 427 -10.74 -18.38 -3.28
C ASP A 427 -11.31 -17.14 -2.58
N VAL A 428 -10.57 -16.02 -2.59
CA VAL A 428 -10.98 -14.73 -2.03
C VAL A 428 -11.35 -13.77 -3.15
N TRP A 429 -10.45 -13.55 -4.11
CA TRP A 429 -10.58 -12.53 -5.13
C TRP A 429 -11.11 -13.07 -6.45
N ARG A 430 -11.91 -12.26 -7.14
CA ARG A 430 -12.53 -12.57 -8.42
C ARG A 430 -12.27 -11.44 -9.39
N PHE A 431 -12.02 -11.76 -10.65
CA PHE A 431 -11.82 -10.76 -11.68
C PHE A 431 -13.15 -10.33 -12.32
N ASP A 432 -13.35 -9.03 -12.44
CA ASP A 432 -14.27 -8.47 -13.44
C ASP A 432 -13.55 -8.44 -14.79
N ILE A 433 -14.20 -8.97 -15.84
CA ILE A 433 -13.60 -9.10 -17.18
C ILE A 433 -14.34 -8.22 -18.19
N GLY A 434 -13.59 -7.51 -19.02
CA GLY A 434 -14.09 -6.72 -20.14
C GLY A 434 -14.28 -5.25 -19.82
N THR A 435 -15.23 -4.62 -20.51
CA THR A 435 -15.39 -3.16 -20.54
C THR A 435 -16.63 -2.68 -19.78
N GLY A 436 -17.32 -3.60 -19.09
CA GLY A 436 -18.60 -3.35 -18.45
C GLY A 436 -19.67 -2.78 -19.39
N SER A 437 -20.72 -2.22 -18.79
CA SER A 437 -21.73 -1.45 -19.53
C SER A 437 -21.32 0.02 -19.58
N ASN A 438 -21.24 0.60 -20.79
CA ASN A 438 -20.85 2.00 -21.02
C ASN A 438 -19.48 2.40 -20.41
N GLY A 439 -18.48 1.50 -20.45
CA GLY A 439 -17.18 1.75 -19.79
C GLY A 439 -17.37 1.82 -18.28
N TRP A 440 -17.94 0.74 -17.71
CA TRP A 440 -18.27 0.61 -16.29
C TRP A 440 -19.12 1.73 -15.68
N GLY A 441 -19.94 2.39 -16.51
CA GLY A 441 -20.79 3.52 -16.10
C GLY A 441 -20.09 4.89 -16.19
N ASN A 442 -18.77 4.91 -16.36
CA ASN A 442 -17.95 6.12 -16.31
C ASN A 442 -17.26 6.46 -17.64
N ASN A 443 -17.61 5.79 -18.73
CA ASN A 443 -16.92 5.90 -20.02
C ASN A 443 -15.42 5.55 -19.94
N GLU A 444 -15.08 4.59 -19.08
CA GLU A 444 -13.74 4.03 -18.96
C GLU A 444 -13.26 3.39 -20.29
N LEU A 445 -11.94 3.44 -20.52
CA LEU A 445 -11.30 3.13 -21.81
C LEU A 445 -10.60 1.77 -21.82
N GLU A 446 -10.31 1.18 -20.67
CA GLU A 446 -9.65 -0.10 -20.52
C GLU A 446 -10.55 -1.30 -20.85
N TYR A 447 -9.89 -2.44 -20.99
CA TYR A 447 -10.49 -3.77 -20.91
C TYR A 447 -9.88 -4.46 -19.68
N TYR A 448 -10.69 -4.75 -18.66
CA TYR A 448 -10.22 -5.48 -17.48
C TYR A 448 -9.98 -6.97 -17.81
N ARG A 449 -8.86 -7.51 -17.35
CA ARG A 449 -8.46 -8.91 -17.54
C ARG A 449 -7.47 -9.37 -16.47
N GLU A 450 -7.37 -10.69 -16.30
CA GLU A 450 -6.57 -11.31 -15.24
C GLU A 450 -5.06 -11.08 -15.43
N GLU A 451 -4.59 -11.01 -16.68
CA GLU A 451 -3.17 -10.91 -17.02
C GLU A 451 -2.53 -9.56 -16.67
N ASN A 452 -3.34 -8.62 -16.18
CA ASN A 452 -2.93 -7.33 -15.65
C ASN A 452 -2.79 -7.34 -14.12
N THR A 453 -2.95 -8.50 -13.48
CA THR A 453 -2.69 -8.72 -12.05
C THR A 453 -1.57 -9.71 -11.85
N SER A 454 -0.65 -9.40 -10.94
CA SER A 454 0.31 -10.36 -10.40
C SER A 454 0.46 -10.18 -8.88
N VAL A 455 1.04 -11.20 -8.25
CA VAL A 455 1.43 -11.16 -6.84
C VAL A 455 2.91 -11.49 -6.79
N GLU A 456 3.71 -10.51 -6.39
CA GLU A 456 5.17 -10.57 -6.46
C GLU A 456 5.77 -9.81 -5.27
N ASN A 457 6.72 -10.44 -4.56
CA ASN A 457 7.43 -9.84 -3.42
C ASN A 457 6.51 -9.34 -2.28
N GLY A 458 5.44 -10.08 -1.95
CA GLY A 458 4.49 -9.66 -0.92
C GLY A 458 3.52 -8.56 -1.36
N LEU A 459 3.51 -8.21 -2.66
CA LEU A 459 2.65 -7.16 -3.19
C LEU A 459 1.66 -7.71 -4.20
N LEU A 460 0.41 -7.28 -4.10
CA LEU A 460 -0.52 -7.29 -5.21
C LEU A 460 -0.16 -6.14 -6.18
N VAL A 461 0.00 -6.47 -7.45
CA VAL A 461 0.21 -5.51 -8.54
C VAL A 461 -1.03 -5.49 -9.43
N ILE A 462 -1.64 -4.32 -9.59
CA ILE A 462 -2.67 -4.06 -10.61
C ILE A 462 -2.09 -3.11 -11.65
N GLU A 463 -1.79 -3.63 -12.83
CA GLU A 463 -1.06 -2.91 -13.87
C GLU A 463 -1.98 -2.50 -15.03
N ALA A 464 -2.09 -1.20 -15.28
CA ALA A 464 -2.65 -0.68 -16.51
C ALA A 464 -1.60 -0.67 -17.63
N ARG A 465 -1.96 -1.18 -18.81
CA ARG A 465 -1.08 -1.26 -19.99
C ARG A 465 -1.70 -0.53 -21.17
N LYS A 466 -0.85 0.07 -22.00
CA LYS A 466 -1.22 0.56 -23.32
C LYS A 466 -1.02 -0.54 -24.35
N GLU A 467 -2.04 -1.39 -24.50
CA GLU A 467 -2.06 -2.46 -25.49
C GLU A 467 -3.43 -2.60 -26.13
N THR A 468 -3.46 -3.07 -27.39
CA THR A 468 -4.74 -3.30 -28.07
C THR A 468 -5.29 -4.68 -27.72
N PHE A 469 -6.39 -4.71 -26.98
CA PHE A 469 -7.08 -5.95 -26.61
C PHE A 469 -8.59 -5.73 -26.55
N GLY A 470 -9.38 -6.72 -27.00
CA GLY A 470 -10.84 -6.66 -26.90
C GLY A 470 -11.49 -5.43 -27.58
N GLY A 471 -10.83 -4.79 -28.54
CA GLY A 471 -11.30 -3.56 -29.19
C GLY A 471 -11.03 -2.28 -28.39
N ARG A 472 -10.29 -2.35 -27.30
CA ARG A 472 -9.80 -1.23 -26.50
C ARG A 472 -8.31 -1.02 -26.71
N ALA A 473 -7.83 0.19 -26.40
CA ALA A 473 -6.42 0.58 -26.53
C ALA A 473 -5.63 0.46 -25.23
N TYR A 474 -6.30 0.06 -24.15
CA TYR A 474 -5.74 -0.12 -22.83
C TYR A 474 -6.29 -1.39 -22.20
N THR A 475 -5.49 -2.04 -21.36
CA THR A 475 -5.91 -3.13 -20.48
C THR A 475 -5.56 -2.79 -19.03
N SER A 476 -6.26 -3.38 -18.08
CA SER A 476 -5.98 -3.24 -16.66
C SER A 476 -6.62 -4.40 -15.90
N SER A 477 -6.69 -4.35 -14.57
CA SER A 477 -7.44 -5.32 -13.76
C SER A 477 -8.37 -4.64 -12.76
N ARG A 478 -9.46 -5.36 -12.45
CA ARG A 478 -10.45 -5.04 -11.42
C ARG A 478 -10.79 -6.33 -10.69
N ILE A 479 -10.46 -6.39 -9.41
CA ILE A 479 -10.69 -7.55 -8.57
C ILE A 479 -11.67 -7.22 -7.45
N LYS A 480 -12.42 -8.23 -6.99
CA LYS A 480 -13.44 -8.07 -5.94
C LYS A 480 -13.59 -9.32 -5.07
N THR A 481 -14.12 -9.14 -3.86
CA THR A 481 -14.41 -10.23 -2.92
C THR A 481 -15.87 -10.68 -2.92
N GLU A 482 -16.71 -10.17 -3.84
CA GLU A 482 -18.16 -10.46 -3.94
C GLU A 482 -18.46 -11.96 -3.77
N ASP A 483 -19.39 -12.31 -2.88
CA ASP A 483 -19.74 -13.68 -2.40
C ASP A 483 -18.64 -14.55 -1.77
N ASN A 484 -17.36 -14.16 -1.81
CA ASN A 484 -16.27 -14.86 -1.12
C ASN A 484 -16.02 -14.29 0.29
N PHE A 485 -16.02 -12.97 0.39
CA PHE A 485 -15.89 -12.26 1.66
C PHE A 485 -16.66 -10.95 1.61
N ALA A 486 -17.59 -10.79 2.54
CA ALA A 486 -18.35 -9.57 2.78
C ALA A 486 -18.57 -9.41 4.28
N PHE A 487 -18.70 -8.17 4.73
CA PHE A 487 -18.82 -7.85 6.15
C PHE A 487 -19.65 -6.60 6.37
N THR A 488 -20.25 -6.50 7.55
CA THR A 488 -20.91 -5.28 8.04
C THR A 488 -20.13 -4.74 9.23
N TYR A 489 -19.77 -3.45 9.18
CA TYR A 489 -19.01 -2.73 10.21
C TYR A 489 -17.62 -3.30 10.47
N GLY A 490 -16.76 -2.44 11.02
CA GLY A 490 -15.37 -2.76 11.33
C GLY A 490 -14.41 -1.70 10.85
N ARG A 491 -13.12 -1.98 11.02
CA ARG A 491 -12.03 -1.21 10.46
C ARG A 491 -11.47 -1.92 9.24
N VAL A 492 -11.18 -1.18 8.18
CA VAL A 492 -10.47 -1.68 6.99
C VAL A 492 -9.19 -0.87 6.86
N ASP A 493 -8.05 -1.55 6.70
CA ASP A 493 -6.78 -0.95 6.35
C ASP A 493 -6.32 -1.50 5.00
N VAL A 494 -6.00 -0.60 4.06
CA VAL A 494 -5.38 -0.95 2.78
C VAL A 494 -4.10 -0.15 2.61
N ARG A 495 -2.96 -0.85 2.60
CA ARG A 495 -1.66 -0.22 2.40
C ARG A 495 -1.29 -0.26 0.92
N ALA A 496 -1.21 0.90 0.28
CA ALA A 496 -1.03 0.96 -1.16
C ALA A 496 -0.21 2.18 -1.64
N VAL A 497 0.36 2.02 -2.83
CA VAL A 497 0.84 3.09 -3.72
C VAL A 497 -0.11 3.16 -4.91
N VAL A 498 -0.54 4.36 -5.30
CA VAL A 498 -1.50 4.53 -6.40
C VAL A 498 -0.81 4.86 -7.73
N ALA A 499 -1.55 4.72 -8.83
CA ALA A 499 -1.05 5.01 -10.17
C ALA A 499 -0.86 6.52 -10.41
N GLU A 500 0.34 6.91 -10.83
CA GLU A 500 0.66 8.24 -11.37
C GLU A 500 0.34 8.33 -12.87
N GLY A 501 0.06 9.55 -13.36
CA GLY A 501 -0.10 9.87 -14.77
C GLY A 501 -1.53 10.22 -15.17
N LYS A 502 -1.67 11.26 -16.00
CA LYS A 502 -2.97 11.78 -16.43
C LYS A 502 -3.85 10.68 -17.01
N GLY A 503 -5.08 10.58 -16.52
CA GLY A 503 -6.07 9.63 -17.02
C GLY A 503 -6.01 8.26 -16.36
N LEU A 504 -5.08 8.01 -15.43
CA LEU A 504 -5.10 6.83 -14.57
C LEU A 504 -5.91 7.11 -13.32
N TRP A 505 -6.70 6.13 -12.89
CA TRP A 505 -7.59 6.24 -11.75
C TRP A 505 -7.49 4.99 -10.88
N SER A 506 -6.85 5.10 -9.72
CA SER A 506 -6.75 4.00 -8.75
C SER A 506 -7.90 4.08 -7.76
N ALA A 507 -8.52 2.94 -7.48
CA ALA A 507 -9.67 2.86 -6.59
C ALA A 507 -9.57 1.65 -5.65
N VAL A 508 -9.83 1.91 -4.37
CA VAL A 508 -10.07 0.92 -3.32
C VAL A 508 -11.40 1.26 -2.68
N TRP A 509 -12.39 0.40 -2.87
CA TRP A 509 -13.78 0.74 -2.59
C TRP A 509 -14.60 -0.50 -2.27
N MET A 510 -15.85 -0.29 -1.89
CA MET A 510 -16.76 -1.34 -1.44
C MET A 510 -18.15 -1.13 -2.03
N LEU A 511 -18.81 -2.23 -2.39
CA LEU A 511 -20.22 -2.24 -2.79
C LEU A 511 -21.03 -3.15 -1.87
N GLY A 512 -22.30 -2.78 -1.64
CA GLY A 512 -23.21 -3.65 -0.90
C GLY A 512 -23.38 -5.01 -1.58
N GLN A 513 -23.33 -6.08 -0.80
CA GLN A 513 -23.44 -7.48 -1.26
C GLN A 513 -24.77 -7.78 -1.98
N SER A 514 -25.78 -6.92 -1.82
CA SER A 514 -27.05 -6.98 -2.54
C SER A 514 -27.01 -6.35 -3.95
N PHE A 515 -25.84 -5.89 -4.42
CA PHE A 515 -25.68 -5.21 -5.71
C PHE A 515 -26.28 -5.98 -6.88
N ALA A 516 -26.08 -7.29 -6.96
CA ALA A 516 -26.66 -8.11 -8.03
C ALA A 516 -28.20 -8.14 -8.04
N ASP A 517 -28.84 -7.93 -6.88
CA ASP A 517 -30.30 -7.98 -6.72
C ASP A 517 -30.96 -6.61 -6.91
N ILE A 518 -30.36 -5.55 -6.37
CA ILE A 518 -30.99 -4.22 -6.30
C ILE A 518 -30.26 -3.13 -7.09
N SER A 519 -29.07 -3.44 -7.63
CA SER A 519 -28.23 -2.54 -8.42
C SER A 519 -27.75 -1.28 -7.67
N TRP A 520 -26.75 -0.63 -8.22
CA TRP A 520 -26.37 0.73 -7.86
C TRP A 520 -27.47 1.74 -8.25
N PRO A 521 -27.70 2.82 -7.46
CA PRO A 521 -27.05 3.19 -6.19
C PRO A 521 -27.76 2.63 -4.95
N TYR A 522 -28.68 1.68 -5.12
CA TYR A 522 -29.52 1.18 -4.03
C TYR A 522 -28.76 0.29 -3.05
N SER A 523 -27.77 -0.45 -3.54
CA SER A 523 -26.88 -1.30 -2.73
C SER A 523 -25.95 -0.53 -1.81
N GLY A 524 -25.74 0.77 -2.07
CA GLY A 524 -24.72 1.57 -1.40
C GLY A 524 -23.31 1.30 -1.95
N GLU A 525 -22.46 2.32 -1.82
CA GLU A 525 -21.05 2.32 -2.21
C GLU A 525 -20.23 3.11 -1.17
N ILE A 526 -19.07 2.59 -0.78
CA ILE A 526 -18.12 3.26 0.11
C ILE A 526 -16.75 3.26 -0.59
N ASP A 527 -16.27 4.43 -0.97
CA ASP A 527 -14.93 4.60 -1.55
C ASP A 527 -13.95 4.88 -0.42
N ILE A 528 -13.10 3.89 -0.11
CA ILE A 528 -12.03 4.05 0.89
C ILE A 528 -11.02 5.05 0.35
N VAL A 529 -10.60 4.89 -0.90
CA VAL A 529 -9.85 5.90 -1.64
C VAL A 529 -10.07 5.79 -3.14
N ASP A 530 -10.26 6.94 -3.77
CA ASP A 530 -10.08 7.18 -5.20
C ASP A 530 -8.95 8.19 -5.42
N THR A 531 -8.11 7.97 -6.44
CA THR A 531 -7.11 8.95 -6.87
C THR A 531 -7.14 9.13 -8.38
N ILE A 532 -6.84 10.34 -8.87
CA ILE A 532 -6.57 10.57 -10.29
C ILE A 532 -5.09 10.92 -10.45
N GLY A 533 -4.41 10.22 -11.35
CA GLY A 533 -3.05 10.56 -11.75
C GLY A 533 -2.97 11.81 -12.64
N GLY A 534 -1.79 12.43 -12.68
CA GLY A 534 -1.44 13.58 -13.51
C GLY A 534 -1.24 14.88 -12.72
N PRO A 535 -0.60 15.89 -13.35
CA PRO A 535 -0.11 17.09 -12.68
C PRO A 535 -1.18 17.77 -11.81
N GLY A 536 -0.86 17.94 -10.52
CA GLY A 536 -1.71 18.60 -9.53
C GLY A 536 -2.89 17.78 -8.98
N ASN A 537 -2.96 16.47 -9.25
CA ASN A 537 -3.99 15.58 -8.69
C ASN A 537 -3.43 14.41 -7.87
N GLU A 538 -2.17 14.04 -8.07
CA GLU A 538 -1.53 12.86 -7.44
C GLU A 538 -1.31 13.02 -5.93
N ASP A 539 -1.42 14.25 -5.42
CA ASP A 539 -1.39 14.56 -4.00
C ASP A 539 -2.77 14.47 -3.34
N THR A 540 -3.82 14.08 -4.08
CA THR A 540 -5.21 14.14 -3.62
C THR A 540 -5.86 12.76 -3.60
N ALA A 541 -6.31 12.36 -2.41
CA ALA A 541 -7.17 11.21 -2.17
C ALA A 541 -8.62 11.69 -2.07
N VAL A 542 -9.55 10.96 -2.67
CA VAL A 542 -10.98 11.23 -2.60
C VAL A 542 -11.65 10.10 -1.83
N HIS A 543 -12.46 10.49 -0.85
CA HIS A 543 -13.25 9.58 -0.03
C HIS A 543 -14.71 9.89 -0.26
N ASN A 544 -15.55 8.87 -0.45
CA ASN A 544 -16.95 9.12 -0.76
C ASN A 544 -17.86 7.98 -0.33
N VAL A 545 -19.15 8.29 -0.26
CA VAL A 545 -20.23 7.30 -0.19
C VAL A 545 -21.32 7.66 -1.16
N TYR A 546 -21.93 6.66 -1.79
CA TYR A 546 -23.08 6.84 -2.67
C TYR A 546 -24.27 5.99 -2.21
N TRP A 547 -25.47 6.56 -2.33
CA TRP A 547 -26.72 5.86 -2.04
C TRP A 547 -27.88 6.42 -2.87
N ASN A 548 -29.02 5.71 -2.87
CA ASN A 548 -30.26 6.26 -3.41
C ASN A 548 -30.92 7.22 -2.42
N GLY A 549 -31.01 8.52 -2.76
CA GLY A 549 -31.48 9.56 -1.85
C GLY A 549 -32.93 9.47 -1.39
N GLY A 550 -33.74 8.58 -1.97
CA GLY A 550 -35.10 8.28 -1.50
C GLY A 550 -35.30 6.86 -0.98
N GLY A 551 -34.21 6.12 -0.77
CA GLY A 551 -34.23 4.75 -0.25
C GLY A 551 -34.60 3.69 -1.29
N LEU A 552 -34.71 2.44 -0.84
CA LEU A 552 -34.86 1.25 -1.70
C LEU A 552 -36.13 1.24 -2.57
N SER A 553 -37.19 1.95 -2.14
CA SER A 553 -38.48 1.95 -2.83
C SER A 553 -38.71 3.16 -3.73
N ALA A 554 -37.76 4.10 -3.78
CA ALA A 554 -37.89 5.32 -4.57
C ALA A 554 -37.29 5.17 -5.98
N SER A 555 -37.68 6.10 -6.85
CA SER A 555 -37.04 6.29 -8.16
C SER A 555 -35.53 6.53 -8.01
N TYR A 556 -34.80 6.17 -9.05
CA TYR A 556 -33.36 6.36 -9.18
C TYR A 556 -32.97 7.83 -8.95
N ASN A 557 -32.20 8.07 -7.89
CA ASN A 557 -31.72 9.37 -7.45
C ASN A 557 -30.41 9.19 -6.67
N PRO A 558 -29.27 8.96 -7.36
CA PRO A 558 -27.98 8.83 -6.69
C PRO A 558 -27.61 10.13 -5.98
N VAL A 559 -27.20 10.00 -4.72
CA VAL A 559 -26.69 11.08 -3.87
C VAL A 559 -25.36 10.63 -3.30
N SER A 560 -24.48 11.60 -3.03
CA SER A 560 -23.16 11.34 -2.47
C SER A 560 -22.83 12.26 -1.30
N ALA A 561 -21.86 11.82 -0.49
CA ALA A 561 -21.25 12.62 0.56
C ALA A 561 -19.78 12.25 0.67
N GLY A 562 -18.90 13.11 0.16
CA GLY A 562 -17.47 12.85 0.10
C GLY A 562 -16.64 14.09 0.34
N THR A 563 -15.32 13.88 0.39
CA THR A 563 -14.31 14.93 0.55
C THR A 563 -13.05 14.58 -0.22
N ASN A 564 -12.22 15.59 -0.41
CA ASN A 564 -10.84 15.42 -0.84
C ASN A 564 -9.91 15.56 0.37
N HIS A 565 -8.84 14.78 0.39
CA HIS A 565 -7.73 14.90 1.31
C HIS A 565 -6.43 15.06 0.52
N GLN A 566 -5.82 16.24 0.64
CA GLN A 566 -4.61 16.60 -0.10
C GLN A 566 -3.39 16.53 0.81
N LEU A 567 -2.31 15.90 0.34
CA LEU A 567 -1.01 15.88 1.02
C LEU A 567 -0.39 17.27 1.02
N SER A 568 0.52 17.50 1.97
CA SER A 568 1.27 18.75 2.07
C SER A 568 2.63 18.66 1.37
N SER A 569 3.21 19.80 0.99
CA SER A 569 4.65 19.92 0.65
C SER A 569 5.12 19.14 -0.59
N GLY A 570 4.30 19.03 -1.63
CA GLY A 570 4.69 18.45 -2.92
C GLY A 570 4.84 16.92 -2.92
N GLN A 571 4.40 16.25 -1.86
CA GLN A 571 4.32 14.79 -1.78
C GLN A 571 3.10 14.28 -2.57
N THR A 572 3.22 13.08 -3.13
CA THR A 572 2.12 12.40 -3.83
C THR A 572 1.81 11.04 -3.20
N TYR A 573 0.59 10.54 -3.42
CA TYR A 573 0.22 9.16 -3.04
C TYR A 573 0.89 8.10 -3.93
N SER A 574 1.59 8.52 -4.97
CA SER A 574 2.36 7.66 -5.89
C SER A 574 3.82 7.51 -5.46
N ASP A 575 4.31 8.35 -4.53
CA ASP A 575 5.73 8.37 -4.12
C ASP A 575 6.09 7.22 -3.16
N SER A 576 5.19 6.88 -2.22
CA SER A 576 5.42 5.92 -1.15
C SER A 576 4.14 5.25 -0.68
N PHE A 577 4.23 4.14 0.06
CA PHE A 577 3.05 3.46 0.58
C PHE A 577 2.33 4.30 1.65
N HIS A 578 1.02 4.43 1.50
CA HIS A 578 0.12 5.01 2.48
C HIS A 578 -0.89 3.97 2.92
N VAL A 579 -1.45 4.12 4.13
CA VAL A 579 -2.56 3.28 4.58
C VAL A 579 -3.85 4.07 4.49
N PHE A 580 -4.70 3.68 3.54
CA PHE A 580 -6.05 4.20 3.39
C PHE A 580 -6.99 3.33 4.22
N SER A 581 -7.68 3.96 5.16
CA SER A 581 -8.49 3.22 6.13
C SER A 581 -9.90 3.78 6.27
N ILE A 582 -10.83 2.91 6.68
CA ILE A 582 -12.11 3.32 7.24
C ILE A 582 -12.33 2.68 8.61
N GLU A 583 -13.05 3.37 9.48
CA GLU A 583 -13.77 2.79 10.62
C GLU A 583 -15.26 2.98 10.39
N TRP A 584 -15.97 1.88 10.21
CA TRP A 584 -17.39 1.84 9.90
C TRP A 584 -18.15 1.20 11.05
N SER A 585 -19.14 1.92 11.56
CA SER A 585 -20.04 1.48 12.62
C SER A 585 -21.50 1.66 12.22
N ALA A 586 -22.42 1.29 13.11
CA ALA A 586 -23.84 1.58 12.91
C ALA A 586 -24.17 3.09 12.93
N ASP A 587 -23.24 3.94 13.40
CA ASP A 587 -23.49 5.36 13.66
C ASP A 587 -22.69 6.31 12.76
N GLU A 588 -21.56 5.86 12.23
CA GLU A 588 -20.64 6.68 11.45
C GLU A 588 -19.70 5.83 10.60
N ILE A 589 -19.29 6.37 9.46
CA ILE A 589 -18.13 5.93 8.67
C ILE A 589 -17.07 7.02 8.77
N VAL A 590 -15.85 6.67 9.19
CA VAL A 590 -14.73 7.59 9.39
C VAL A 590 -13.59 7.16 8.48
N TRP A 591 -13.00 8.08 7.72
CA TRP A 591 -11.85 7.80 6.85
C TRP A 591 -10.56 8.30 7.47
N TYR A 592 -9.50 7.54 7.22
CA TYR A 592 -8.15 7.86 7.63
C TYR A 592 -7.18 7.68 6.47
N VAL A 593 -6.13 8.51 6.49
CA VAL A 593 -4.91 8.30 5.73
C VAL A 593 -3.78 8.30 6.75
N ASP A 594 -3.03 7.21 6.83
CA ASP A 594 -1.90 7.05 7.78
C ASP A 594 -2.31 7.28 9.25
N ASP A 595 -3.46 6.71 9.64
CA ASP A 595 -4.14 6.91 10.94
C ASP A 595 -4.53 8.37 11.26
N VAL A 596 -4.38 9.30 10.32
CA VAL A 596 -4.90 10.66 10.43
C VAL A 596 -6.33 10.69 9.88
N GLN A 597 -7.30 11.04 10.72
CA GLN A 597 -8.69 11.19 10.30
C GLN A 597 -8.83 12.31 9.26
N THR A 598 -9.37 11.99 8.08
CA THR A 598 -9.53 12.92 6.96
C THR A 598 -10.99 13.28 6.71
N HIS A 599 -11.92 12.37 7.02
CA HIS A 599 -13.34 12.56 6.80
C HIS A 599 -14.20 11.79 7.80
N SER A 600 -15.45 12.20 7.95
CA SER A 600 -16.48 11.33 8.53
C SER A 600 -17.88 11.64 8.01
N VAL A 601 -18.70 10.61 7.94
CA VAL A 601 -20.10 10.68 7.55
C VAL A 601 -20.95 9.95 8.60
N SER A 602 -21.79 10.71 9.30
CA SER A 602 -22.73 10.12 10.27
C SER A 602 -23.86 9.36 9.57
N ILE A 603 -24.14 8.16 10.08
CA ILE A 603 -25.24 7.26 9.70
C ILE A 603 -26.03 6.79 10.93
N ALA A 604 -26.02 7.57 12.02
CA ALA A 604 -26.68 7.24 13.30
C ALA A 604 -28.21 7.36 13.27
N ASP A 605 -28.77 7.95 12.22
CA ASP A 605 -30.21 8.10 12.07
C ASP A 605 -30.85 6.93 11.30
N GLY A 606 -32.17 6.97 11.14
CA GLY A 606 -32.92 6.05 10.29
C GLY A 606 -33.15 6.61 8.89
N SER A 607 -32.21 7.40 8.36
CA SER A 607 -32.31 7.97 7.02
C SER A 607 -32.06 6.91 5.94
N ASP A 608 -32.51 7.18 4.72
CA ASP A 608 -32.21 6.32 3.56
C ASP A 608 -30.71 6.15 3.31
N ARG A 609 -29.92 7.19 3.67
CA ARG A 609 -28.45 7.10 3.68
C ARG A 609 -28.01 6.03 4.67
N ALA A 610 -28.46 6.14 5.92
CA ALA A 610 -28.05 5.19 6.96
C ALA A 610 -28.39 3.75 6.57
N GLU A 611 -29.62 3.49 6.10
CA GLU A 611 -30.05 2.14 5.73
C GLU A 611 -29.24 1.50 4.59
N ALA A 612 -28.69 2.30 3.67
CA ALA A 612 -27.81 1.80 2.61
C ALA A 612 -26.51 1.20 3.15
N PHE A 613 -26.04 1.64 4.33
CA PHE A 613 -24.77 1.25 4.95
C PHE A 613 -24.97 0.42 6.23
N ARG A 614 -26.06 -0.36 6.31
CA ARG A 614 -26.32 -1.34 7.41
C ARG A 614 -26.34 -2.79 6.93
N ASN A 615 -25.91 -3.06 5.70
CA ASN A 615 -25.85 -4.40 5.11
C ASN A 615 -24.40 -4.80 4.88
N ASP A 616 -24.15 -6.06 4.51
CA ASP A 616 -22.81 -6.53 4.18
C ASP A 616 -22.29 -5.87 2.89
N PHE A 617 -21.00 -5.55 2.89
CA PHE A 617 -20.28 -4.99 1.74
C PHE A 617 -19.08 -5.88 1.39
N PHE A 618 -18.76 -5.98 0.10
CA PHE A 618 -17.55 -6.63 -0.41
C PHE A 618 -16.56 -5.59 -0.94
N LEU A 619 -15.28 -5.95 -0.98
CA LEU A 619 -14.18 -5.08 -1.41
C LEU A 619 -13.95 -5.15 -2.91
N ILE A 620 -13.47 -4.05 -3.50
CA ILE A 620 -13.10 -3.90 -4.91
C ILE A 620 -11.82 -3.08 -5.01
N LEU A 621 -10.84 -3.59 -5.76
CA LEU A 621 -9.59 -2.91 -6.08
C LEU A 621 -9.44 -2.85 -7.61
N ASN A 622 -9.16 -1.67 -8.17
CA ASN A 622 -8.90 -1.52 -9.60
C ASN A 622 -8.05 -0.30 -9.95
N VAL A 623 -7.51 -0.32 -11.17
CA VAL A 623 -6.96 0.86 -11.84
C VAL A 623 -7.69 1.06 -13.16
N ALA A 624 -8.57 2.07 -13.24
CA ALA A 624 -9.23 2.45 -14.48
C ALA A 624 -8.31 3.29 -15.37
N VAL A 625 -8.57 3.25 -16.68
CA VAL A 625 -7.87 4.09 -17.67
C VAL A 625 -8.90 4.94 -18.40
N GLY A 626 -8.79 6.25 -18.25
CA GLY A 626 -9.76 7.18 -18.79
C GLY A 626 -11.07 7.20 -18.02
N GLY A 627 -12.05 7.92 -18.56
CA GLY A 627 -13.36 8.10 -17.94
C GLY A 627 -13.76 9.56 -17.84
N ASN A 628 -15.01 9.80 -17.42
CA ASN A 628 -15.59 11.13 -17.32
C ASN A 628 -14.83 12.03 -16.32
N TRP A 629 -14.35 11.45 -15.23
CA TRP A 629 -13.69 12.17 -14.14
C TRP A 629 -12.17 12.33 -14.37
N PRO A 630 -11.38 11.25 -14.58
CA PRO A 630 -9.94 11.39 -14.83
C PRO A 630 -9.61 12.04 -16.19
N GLY A 631 -10.53 11.97 -17.16
CA GLY A 631 -10.25 12.29 -18.57
C GLY A 631 -9.38 11.22 -19.22
N ALA A 632 -9.23 11.25 -20.54
CA ALA A 632 -8.41 10.27 -21.25
C ALA A 632 -6.91 10.44 -20.95
N PRO A 633 -6.11 9.36 -21.05
CA PRO A 633 -4.66 9.47 -21.10
C PRO A 633 -4.19 10.41 -22.21
N VAL A 634 -3.12 11.14 -21.93
CA VAL A 634 -2.44 12.03 -22.88
C VAL A 634 -1.14 11.39 -23.38
N SER A 635 -0.39 12.07 -24.26
CA SER A 635 0.87 11.55 -24.79
C SER A 635 1.95 11.34 -23.73
N SER A 636 1.96 12.15 -22.67
CA SER A 636 2.89 12.03 -21.54
C SER A 636 2.49 10.97 -20.52
N THR A 637 1.24 10.46 -20.55
CA THR A 637 0.82 9.38 -19.65
C THR A 637 1.65 8.13 -19.92
N GLN A 638 2.43 7.75 -18.92
CA GLN A 638 3.32 6.60 -19.01
C GLN A 638 2.53 5.30 -18.86
N PHE A 639 2.96 4.28 -19.61
CA PHE A 639 2.47 2.91 -19.46
C PHE A 639 3.66 1.93 -19.60
N PRO A 640 3.69 0.83 -18.83
CA PRO A 640 2.70 0.50 -17.82
C PRO A 640 2.82 1.39 -16.56
N ARG A 641 1.69 1.50 -15.85
CA ARG A 641 1.51 2.18 -14.56
C ARG A 641 0.35 1.53 -13.84
N GLY A 642 0.31 1.63 -12.51
CA GLY A 642 -0.66 0.86 -11.76
C GLY A 642 -0.65 1.12 -10.26
N MET A 643 -1.38 0.29 -9.54
CA MET A 643 -1.50 0.34 -8.08
C MET A 643 -0.78 -0.87 -7.49
N LEU A 644 -0.04 -0.62 -6.42
CA LEU A 644 0.64 -1.64 -5.62
C LEU A 644 -0.05 -1.72 -4.28
N VAL A 645 -0.37 -2.92 -3.82
CA VAL A 645 -1.04 -3.12 -2.53
C VAL A 645 -0.24 -4.13 -1.73
N ASP A 646 0.21 -3.70 -0.55
CA ASP A 646 0.99 -4.51 0.39
C ASP A 646 0.08 -5.41 1.22
N TYR A 647 -1.03 -4.87 1.71
CA TYR A 647 -2.03 -5.68 2.39
C TYR A 647 -3.41 -5.06 2.36
N VAL A 648 -4.41 -5.92 2.56
CA VAL A 648 -5.78 -5.58 2.89
C VAL A 648 -6.15 -6.28 4.19
N ARG A 649 -6.55 -5.53 5.21
CA ARG A 649 -6.89 -6.08 6.54
C ARG A 649 -8.23 -5.56 7.00
N VAL A 650 -9.06 -6.45 7.55
CA VAL A 650 -10.37 -6.11 8.11
C VAL A 650 -10.48 -6.59 9.55
N PHE A 651 -10.88 -5.69 10.42
CA PHE A 651 -11.02 -5.90 11.85
C PHE A 651 -12.45 -5.60 12.29
N GLN A 652 -13.02 -6.41 13.17
CA GLN A 652 -14.36 -6.17 13.74
C GLN A 652 -14.31 -6.11 15.26
N LEU A 653 -15.25 -5.35 15.85
CA LEU A 653 -15.37 -5.27 17.30
C LEU A 653 -15.53 -6.68 17.91
N THR A 654 -14.75 -6.94 18.96
CA THR A 654 -14.81 -8.20 19.71
C THR A 654 -16.16 -8.26 20.42
N PRO A 655 -16.93 -9.35 20.26
CA PRO A 655 -18.26 -9.50 20.85
C PRO A 655 -18.32 -9.36 22.37
#